data_AF-A0A518K2U9-F1
#
_entry.id   AF-A0A518K2U9-F1
#
_cell.length_a   1.000
_cell.length_b   1.000
_cell.length_c   1.000
_cell.angle_alpha   90.00
_cell.angle_beta   90.00
_cell.angle_gamma   90.00
#
_symmetry.space_group_name_H-M   'P 1'
#
loop_
_entity.id
_entity.type
_entity.pdbx_description
1 polymer ?
#
loop_
_entity_poly.entity_id
_entity_poly.type
_entity_poly.pdbx_seq_one_letter_code
_entity_poly.pdbx_strand_id
1 'polypeptide(L)'
;MGDDVELLVNRATGGVLLANNSTESLPIAGYSLTSDAGSFAPAAWTPVAGAYDADGDGSIDSDDHWSVLSQGGPHDLSEAELGGGDGGVFGPGGVTIDLGTPWLRSPYEDVRAELLLNSGEVLPIAVTYLGDPVAPGDLDGDGAVDAADWRAFRNAYRSDLGAFNQVEAHAHGDMNGDGKTDARDFVLFKNSYEAEHGAGSLATLTSVPEPSTLGVAACAALALAFRRRVRWNLRRHGARVITPSLCIVAVLAPTIVQAQTVESFHYSTGGLAGRNGGSGWGGAWRNNFSRSGADWTLAGPGLDYPTLASEVGIAATSLGDGSRFQRNLPQTYNSGVAYLSYLSSNSTANGDPYSALELQMGGDADPFRVFQIGLLRNDDGNPNGGSENAFYARSRGSVGGGGGDEARLGDFNTDTNLFVVRFDLNADTANIFFNPNDRDDLTGPGDATLDLFTGFAFDRIGIANFAGTNAYSIDEVRLATAPPTLTPAPELELVVDRARGVVRLQNRSTVDIDIDFYEITSDGSSLSKANWRSLQEQDFEQQGDPQTPPTGDGWEEFDGGDASFVGEAFLQGNSTIAAGTRVTLGKLYDAEVDAHDLHFTYHDADKGLVEVPVVYESLDAPLGDFNGDDVVNSADYTVYRDNLGGSPTAFAPGSRAPGHTGSIGQQDYLTWAQNYGASASTAAASSATVVPEPSAAAIAIGASVGVLALRADQRRVLSTEH
;
A
#
# COMPACT_ATOMS: atom_id res chain seq x y z
N MET A 1 15.28 33.18 -47.76
CA MET A 1 16.70 33.10 -47.35
C MET A 1 16.84 32.22 -46.13
N GLY A 2 15.98 32.34 -45.09
CA GLY A 2 16.01 31.41 -43.94
C GLY A 2 15.73 29.94 -44.26
N ASP A 3 14.89 29.63 -45.24
CA ASP A 3 14.47 28.24 -45.54
C ASP A 3 15.57 27.32 -46.10
N ASP A 4 16.71 27.88 -46.52
CA ASP A 4 17.83 27.13 -47.12
C ASP A 4 19.04 27.02 -46.18
N VAL A 5 18.92 27.48 -44.92
CA VAL A 5 19.95 27.33 -43.88
C VAL A 5 19.35 26.58 -42.70
N GLU A 6 20.03 25.53 -42.27
CA GLU A 6 19.54 24.67 -41.19
C GLU A 6 20.66 24.23 -40.26
N LEU A 7 20.28 23.94 -39.02
CA LEU A 7 21.09 23.22 -38.05
C LEU A 7 20.69 21.75 -38.08
N LEU A 8 21.63 20.86 -38.39
CA LEU A 8 21.44 19.42 -38.37
C LEU A 8 21.98 18.86 -37.06
N VAL A 9 21.13 18.17 -36.29
CA VAL A 9 21.51 17.50 -35.04
C VAL A 9 21.41 15.99 -35.23
N ASN A 10 22.51 15.26 -35.07
CA ASN A 10 22.55 13.81 -35.23
C ASN A 10 22.26 13.09 -33.91
N ARG A 11 21.09 12.43 -33.83
CA ARG A 11 20.63 11.72 -32.62
C ARG A 11 21.55 10.58 -32.17
N ALA A 12 22.24 9.94 -33.12
CA ALA A 12 23.11 8.80 -32.83
C ALA A 12 24.49 9.21 -32.31
N THR A 13 24.95 10.43 -32.60
CA THR A 13 26.33 10.85 -32.28
C THR A 13 26.44 12.11 -31.43
N GLY A 14 25.35 12.84 -31.21
CA GLY A 14 25.42 14.18 -30.60
C GLY A 14 25.96 15.26 -31.53
N GLY A 15 26.25 14.89 -32.79
CA GLY A 15 26.92 15.76 -33.77
C GLY A 15 26.02 16.91 -34.21
N VAL A 16 26.59 18.11 -34.31
CA VAL A 16 25.85 19.31 -34.75
C VAL A 16 26.55 19.94 -35.94
N LEU A 17 25.82 20.13 -37.05
CA LEU A 17 26.29 20.80 -38.25
C LEU A 17 25.42 22.00 -38.57
N LEU A 18 26.03 23.14 -38.86
CA LEU A 18 25.33 24.27 -39.47
C LEU A 18 25.52 24.17 -40.99
N ALA A 19 24.44 24.17 -41.78
CA ALA A 19 24.48 23.95 -43.23
C ALA A 19 23.85 25.11 -44.01
N ASN A 20 24.55 25.63 -45.02
CA ASN A 20 24.00 26.58 -45.99
C ASN A 20 23.71 25.85 -47.31
N ASN A 21 22.47 25.43 -47.47
CA ASN A 21 21.97 24.78 -48.68
C ASN A 21 21.52 25.79 -49.75
N SER A 22 21.62 27.09 -49.48
CA SER A 22 21.23 28.12 -50.44
C SER A 22 22.23 28.22 -51.60
N THR A 23 21.82 28.87 -52.68
CA THR A 23 22.72 29.11 -53.83
C THR A 23 23.64 30.31 -53.65
N GLU A 24 23.52 31.05 -52.55
CA GLU A 24 24.25 32.30 -52.29
C GLU A 24 25.10 32.22 -51.01
N SER A 25 26.24 32.91 -51.00
CA SER A 25 27.00 33.07 -49.77
C SER A 25 26.23 33.93 -48.78
N LEU A 26 26.34 33.62 -47.49
CA LEU A 26 25.71 34.38 -46.41
C LEU A 26 26.76 35.08 -45.56
N PRO A 27 26.78 36.43 -45.53
CA PRO A 27 27.60 37.19 -44.60
C PRO A 27 27.03 37.03 -43.18
N ILE A 28 27.80 36.38 -42.30
CA ILE A 28 27.41 36.13 -40.91
C ILE A 28 28.38 36.82 -39.97
N ALA A 29 27.88 37.30 -38.83
CA ALA A 29 28.67 37.89 -37.76
C ALA A 29 28.56 37.08 -36.45
N GLY A 30 27.75 36.03 -36.41
CA GLY A 30 27.58 35.18 -35.24
C GLY A 30 26.46 34.16 -35.36
N TYR A 31 26.32 33.31 -34.36
CA TYR A 31 25.14 32.47 -34.15
C TYR A 31 24.87 32.25 -32.66
N SER A 32 23.65 31.82 -32.35
CA SER A 32 23.26 31.36 -31.02
C SER A 32 22.45 30.07 -31.16
N LEU A 33 22.85 29.05 -30.38
CA LEU A 33 22.10 27.82 -30.17
C LEU A 33 21.63 27.81 -28.72
N THR A 34 20.32 27.67 -28.50
CA THR A 34 19.73 27.66 -27.15
C THR A 34 18.90 26.41 -26.90
N SER A 35 18.83 25.97 -25.65
CA SER A 35 18.02 24.83 -25.19
C SER A 35 17.44 25.16 -23.81
N ASP A 36 16.12 25.09 -23.68
CA ASP A 36 15.41 25.26 -22.42
C ASP A 36 15.68 24.08 -21.47
N ALA A 37 15.87 22.87 -22.02
CA ALA A 37 16.12 21.62 -21.30
C ALA A 37 17.56 21.51 -20.77
N GLY A 38 18.52 22.22 -21.38
CA GLY A 38 19.94 22.12 -21.01
C GLY A 38 20.70 21.04 -21.81
N SER A 39 20.41 20.94 -23.11
CA SER A 39 20.88 19.85 -23.97
C SER A 39 22.33 19.96 -24.45
N PHE A 40 23.14 20.89 -23.93
CA PHE A 40 24.50 21.10 -24.42
C PHE A 40 25.60 20.66 -23.46
N ALA A 41 26.66 20.08 -24.05
CA ALA A 41 27.96 19.83 -23.45
C ALA A 41 29.00 20.79 -24.06
N PRO A 42 29.24 21.98 -23.46
CA PRO A 42 30.10 23.02 -24.05
C PRO A 42 31.54 22.57 -24.32
N ALA A 43 32.04 21.59 -23.55
CA ALA A 43 33.38 21.04 -23.75
C ALA A 43 33.54 20.22 -25.05
N ALA A 44 32.43 19.78 -25.66
CA ALA A 44 32.40 19.03 -26.92
C ALA A 44 32.02 19.92 -28.13
N TRP A 45 31.83 21.23 -27.91
CA TRP A 45 31.53 22.21 -28.94
C TRP A 45 32.82 22.66 -29.65
N THR A 46 32.76 22.71 -30.98
CA THR A 46 33.81 23.28 -31.84
C THR A 46 33.30 24.61 -32.42
N PRO A 47 33.52 25.74 -31.73
CA PRO A 47 33.09 27.04 -32.22
C PRO A 47 33.90 27.50 -33.45
N VAL A 48 33.39 28.47 -34.21
CA VAL A 48 34.11 29.23 -35.23
C VAL A 48 35.33 29.92 -34.62
N ALA A 49 35.16 30.52 -33.44
CA ALA A 49 36.25 31.10 -32.66
C ALA A 49 37.40 30.11 -32.43
N GLY A 50 38.56 30.40 -33.04
CA GLY A 50 39.77 29.60 -32.95
C GLY A 50 39.81 28.32 -33.79
N ALA A 51 38.73 27.97 -34.51
CA ALA A 51 38.71 26.79 -35.39
C ALA A 51 38.56 27.17 -36.87
N TYR A 52 37.63 28.08 -37.17
CA TYR A 52 37.25 28.45 -38.55
C TYR A 52 37.46 29.94 -38.87
N ASP A 53 37.91 30.73 -37.89
CA ASP A 53 38.25 32.15 -38.01
C ASP A 53 39.76 32.38 -38.28
N ALA A 54 40.23 33.63 -38.17
CA ALA A 54 41.61 34.01 -38.44
C ALA A 54 42.64 33.34 -37.50
N ASP A 55 42.22 32.91 -36.30
CA ASP A 55 43.04 32.14 -35.37
C ASP A 55 43.06 30.63 -35.69
N GLY A 56 42.08 30.17 -36.46
CA GLY A 56 41.92 28.79 -36.91
C GLY A 56 42.37 28.57 -38.36
N ASP A 57 41.52 27.93 -39.16
CA ASP A 57 41.80 27.62 -40.57
C ASP A 57 41.35 28.72 -41.56
N GLY A 58 40.67 29.76 -41.07
CA GLY A 58 40.18 30.89 -41.83
C GLY A 58 39.10 30.56 -42.87
N SER A 59 38.44 29.40 -42.79
CA SER A 59 37.45 28.95 -43.77
C SER A 59 36.13 29.70 -43.70
N ILE A 60 35.80 30.31 -42.57
CA ILE A 60 34.62 31.16 -42.37
C ILE A 60 35.01 32.63 -42.34
N ASP A 61 36.07 32.96 -41.61
CA ASP A 61 36.58 34.33 -41.48
C ASP A 61 38.10 34.30 -41.50
N SER A 62 38.73 34.91 -42.49
CA SER A 62 40.16 34.71 -42.74
C SER A 62 41.06 35.76 -42.09
N ASP A 63 40.46 36.83 -41.59
CA ASP A 63 41.14 38.06 -41.22
C ASP A 63 40.65 38.68 -39.92
N ASP A 64 39.46 38.32 -39.43
CA ASP A 64 38.95 38.73 -38.14
C ASP A 64 38.81 37.55 -37.16
N HIS A 65 38.88 37.90 -35.87
CA HIS A 65 38.83 36.95 -34.76
C HIS A 65 37.42 36.88 -34.19
N TRP A 66 36.93 35.67 -33.92
CA TRP A 66 35.61 35.46 -33.32
C TRP A 66 35.71 35.26 -31.81
N SER A 67 34.62 35.53 -31.10
CA SER A 67 34.55 35.43 -29.64
C SER A 67 33.32 34.63 -29.21
N VAL A 68 33.55 33.62 -28.38
CA VAL A 68 32.48 32.91 -27.67
C VAL A 68 31.81 33.87 -26.68
N LEU A 69 30.49 34.03 -26.80
CA LEU A 69 29.66 34.90 -25.96
C LEU A 69 29.07 34.14 -24.76
N SER A 70 28.73 32.87 -24.99
CA SER A 70 28.19 31.99 -23.94
C SER A 70 29.16 31.82 -22.78
N GLN A 71 28.62 31.72 -21.55
CA GLN A 71 29.42 31.51 -20.34
C GLN A 71 29.78 30.02 -20.10
N GLY A 72 29.65 29.16 -21.12
CA GLY A 72 29.97 27.73 -21.04
C GLY A 72 28.98 26.91 -20.22
N GLY A 73 27.68 27.22 -20.28
CA GLY A 73 26.60 26.47 -19.63
C GLY A 73 25.77 25.61 -20.60
N PRO A 74 24.93 24.70 -20.10
CA PRO A 74 24.21 23.72 -20.93
C PRO A 74 23.05 24.30 -21.78
N HIS A 75 22.74 25.59 -21.63
CA HIS A 75 21.57 26.23 -22.23
C HIS A 75 21.86 27.13 -23.43
N ASP A 76 23.12 27.55 -23.62
CA ASP A 76 23.48 28.51 -24.66
C ASP A 76 24.89 28.23 -25.19
N LEU A 77 24.98 28.04 -26.50
CA LEU A 77 26.21 28.03 -27.28
C LEU A 77 26.12 29.17 -28.29
N SER A 78 26.69 30.31 -27.92
CA SER A 78 26.65 31.53 -28.72
C SER A 78 28.04 32.10 -28.92
N GLU A 79 28.29 32.58 -30.13
CA GLU A 79 29.51 33.25 -30.53
C GLU A 79 29.24 34.35 -31.56
N ALA A 80 30.12 35.33 -31.62
CA ALA A 80 30.08 36.39 -32.62
C ALA A 80 31.44 37.02 -32.83
N GLU A 81 31.59 37.68 -33.97
CA GLU A 81 32.69 38.59 -34.23
C GLU A 81 32.44 39.92 -33.49
N LEU A 82 33.33 40.28 -32.56
CA LEU A 82 33.21 41.47 -31.74
C LEU A 82 34.30 42.48 -32.11
N GLY A 83 33.94 43.64 -32.67
CA GLY A 83 34.92 44.71 -32.87
C GLY A 83 34.86 45.52 -34.16
N GLY A 84 33.83 45.34 -35.00
CA GLY A 84 33.67 46.15 -36.22
C GLY A 84 34.51 45.67 -37.40
N GLY A 85 34.86 44.38 -37.45
CA GLY A 85 35.26 43.70 -38.67
C GLY A 85 34.07 43.48 -39.62
N ASP A 86 34.28 42.70 -40.67
CA ASP A 86 33.32 42.54 -41.77
C ASP A 86 32.55 41.21 -41.79
N GLY A 87 32.63 40.45 -40.70
CA GLY A 87 31.99 39.16 -40.53
C GLY A 87 32.56 38.07 -41.43
N GLY A 88 32.22 36.83 -41.09
CA GLY A 88 32.54 35.67 -41.90
C GLY A 88 31.63 35.50 -43.12
N VAL A 89 32.10 34.72 -44.09
CA VAL A 89 31.34 34.35 -45.29
C VAL A 89 30.98 32.87 -45.26
N PHE A 90 29.72 32.56 -44.97
CA PHE A 90 29.22 31.19 -45.02
C PHE A 90 28.87 30.80 -46.45
N GLY A 91 29.70 29.96 -47.08
CA GLY A 91 29.60 29.61 -48.50
C GLY A 91 28.30 28.91 -48.92
N PRO A 92 27.91 28.97 -50.21
CA PRO A 92 26.68 28.37 -50.72
C PRO A 92 26.82 26.87 -51.04
N GLY A 93 25.71 26.23 -51.37
CA GLY A 93 25.69 24.96 -52.09
C GLY A 93 25.96 23.74 -51.22
N GLY A 94 25.54 23.78 -49.96
CA GLY A 94 25.69 22.70 -48.98
C GLY A 94 27.01 22.76 -48.22
N VAL A 95 27.64 23.92 -48.12
CA VAL A 95 28.79 24.12 -47.22
C VAL A 95 28.29 23.97 -45.79
N THR A 96 29.06 23.26 -44.97
CA THR A 96 28.74 22.99 -43.57
C THR A 96 29.85 23.48 -42.64
N ILE A 97 29.47 23.93 -41.46
CA ILE A 97 30.37 24.16 -40.32
C ILE A 97 30.12 23.03 -39.33
N ASP A 98 31.17 22.27 -39.00
CA ASP A 98 31.09 21.20 -38.00
C ASP A 98 31.31 21.80 -36.61
N LEU A 99 30.24 21.78 -35.80
CA LEU A 99 30.23 22.33 -34.45
C LEU A 99 30.59 21.28 -33.39
N GLY A 100 31.07 20.10 -33.80
CA GLY A 100 31.46 19.00 -32.92
C GLY A 100 30.27 18.15 -32.47
N THR A 101 30.36 17.58 -31.27
CA THR A 101 29.29 16.77 -30.66
C THR A 101 28.70 17.40 -29.39
N PRO A 102 28.26 18.67 -29.41
CA PRO A 102 27.82 19.36 -28.21
C PRO A 102 26.42 18.96 -27.77
N TRP A 103 25.61 18.29 -28.60
CA TRP A 103 24.26 17.89 -28.17
C TRP A 103 24.33 16.60 -27.34
N LEU A 104 23.86 16.69 -26.10
CA LEU A 104 23.69 15.55 -25.21
C LEU A 104 22.54 14.68 -25.72
N ARG A 105 22.84 13.40 -25.99
CA ARG A 105 21.86 12.44 -26.48
C ARG A 105 20.78 12.25 -25.42
N SER A 106 19.56 12.67 -25.75
CA SER A 106 18.40 12.60 -24.85
C SER A 106 17.09 12.71 -25.66
N PRO A 107 15.93 12.45 -25.05
CA PRO A 107 14.64 12.70 -25.69
C PRO A 107 14.29 14.20 -25.88
N TYR A 108 15.10 15.12 -25.37
CA TYR A 108 14.84 16.56 -25.43
C TYR A 108 15.32 17.15 -26.77
N GLU A 109 14.36 17.31 -27.69
CA GLU A 109 14.58 17.92 -29.01
C GLU A 109 14.12 19.39 -29.04
N ASP A 110 14.75 20.22 -28.21
CA ASP A 110 14.32 21.59 -27.95
C ASP A 110 15.28 22.68 -28.45
N VAL A 111 16.32 22.29 -29.21
CA VAL A 111 17.33 23.22 -29.70
C VAL A 111 16.68 24.27 -30.60
N ARG A 112 17.00 25.54 -30.33
CA ARG A 112 16.67 26.70 -31.16
C ARG A 112 17.95 27.28 -31.69
N ALA A 113 17.93 27.76 -32.93
CA ALA A 113 19.12 28.28 -33.58
C ALA A 113 18.82 29.59 -34.32
N GLU A 114 19.71 30.56 -34.16
CA GLU A 114 19.64 31.87 -34.80
C GLU A 114 21.01 32.24 -35.37
N LEU A 115 21.03 32.86 -36.54
CA LEU A 115 22.20 33.48 -37.13
C LEU A 115 22.13 34.99 -36.97
N LEU A 116 23.25 35.61 -36.59
CA LEU A 116 23.44 37.04 -36.72
C LEU A 116 24.09 37.31 -38.08
N LEU A 117 23.41 38.02 -38.96
CA LEU A 117 23.97 38.46 -40.24
C LEU A 117 24.87 39.68 -40.03
N ASN A 118 25.84 39.91 -40.93
CA ASN A 118 26.69 41.11 -40.87
C ASN A 118 25.89 42.43 -41.04
N SER A 119 24.66 42.36 -41.56
CA SER A 119 23.74 43.51 -41.56
C SER A 119 23.22 43.91 -40.17
N GLY A 120 23.44 43.07 -39.15
CA GLY A 120 22.84 43.16 -37.83
C GLY A 120 21.45 42.51 -37.71
N GLU A 121 20.94 41.90 -38.79
CA GLU A 121 19.70 41.13 -38.77
C GLU A 121 19.90 39.79 -38.07
N VAL A 122 18.95 39.40 -37.21
CA VAL A 122 18.90 38.07 -36.60
C VAL A 122 17.94 37.21 -37.41
N LEU A 123 18.45 36.10 -37.93
CA LEU A 123 17.73 35.16 -38.77
C LEU A 123 17.54 33.84 -38.01
N PRO A 124 16.32 33.49 -37.59
CA PRO A 124 16.02 32.16 -37.08
C PRO A 124 16.25 31.11 -38.17
N ILE A 125 16.92 30.00 -37.82
CA ILE A 125 17.19 28.89 -38.74
C ILE A 125 16.49 27.62 -38.26
N ALA A 126 16.07 26.78 -39.21
CA ALA A 126 15.39 25.53 -38.90
C ALA A 126 16.36 24.56 -38.23
N VAL A 127 15.88 23.80 -37.25
CA VAL A 127 16.63 22.70 -36.62
C VAL A 127 16.03 21.38 -37.08
N THR A 128 16.88 20.53 -37.65
CA THR A 128 16.51 19.23 -38.20
C THR A 128 17.27 18.14 -37.44
N TYR A 129 16.54 17.31 -36.69
CA TYR A 129 17.10 16.15 -36.01
C TYR A 129 17.13 14.92 -36.93
N LEU A 130 18.30 14.30 -37.05
CA LEU A 130 18.59 13.17 -37.94
C LEU A 130 18.69 11.86 -37.17
N GLY A 131 18.26 10.75 -37.79
CA GLY A 131 18.28 9.42 -37.18
C GLY A 131 17.00 9.10 -36.40
N ASP A 132 16.97 7.95 -35.74
CA ASP A 132 15.85 7.50 -34.93
C ASP A 132 15.79 8.26 -33.59
N PRO A 133 14.60 8.60 -33.06
CA PRO A 133 14.44 9.23 -31.75
C PRO A 133 15.16 8.46 -30.65
N VAL A 134 15.77 9.18 -29.70
CA VAL A 134 16.36 8.57 -28.50
C VAL A 134 15.23 8.02 -27.64
N ALA A 135 15.33 6.74 -27.25
CA ALA A 135 14.33 6.11 -26.41
C ALA A 135 14.32 6.79 -25.02
N PRO A 136 13.15 7.06 -24.41
CA PRO A 136 13.10 7.66 -23.08
C PRO A 136 13.83 6.86 -22.00
N GLY A 137 13.92 5.53 -22.11
CA GLY A 137 14.64 4.69 -21.17
C GLY A 137 16.16 4.65 -21.36
N ASP A 138 16.73 5.29 -22.40
CA ASP A 138 18.17 5.37 -22.66
C ASP A 138 18.73 6.54 -21.82
N LEU A 139 18.99 6.25 -20.54
CA LEU A 139 19.35 7.25 -19.53
C LEU A 139 20.83 7.65 -19.64
N ASP A 140 21.70 6.74 -20.11
CA ASP A 140 23.12 7.05 -20.32
C ASP A 140 23.45 7.55 -21.74
N GLY A 141 22.47 7.50 -22.64
CA GLY A 141 22.54 8.07 -23.98
C GLY A 141 23.45 7.26 -24.91
N ASP A 142 23.65 5.96 -24.66
CA ASP A 142 24.48 5.08 -25.50
C ASP A 142 23.72 4.52 -26.72
N GLY A 143 22.39 4.61 -26.74
CA GLY A 143 21.52 4.16 -27.82
C GLY A 143 20.87 2.80 -27.60
N ALA A 144 21.05 2.19 -26.44
CA ALA A 144 20.28 1.05 -25.97
C ALA A 144 19.48 1.44 -24.72
N VAL A 145 18.42 0.69 -24.43
CA VAL A 145 17.81 0.67 -23.10
C VAL A 145 18.24 -0.64 -22.47
N ASP A 146 19.17 -0.66 -21.52
CA ASP A 146 19.71 -1.92 -21.01
C ASP A 146 19.97 -1.93 -19.50
N ALA A 147 20.77 -2.90 -19.05
CA ALA A 147 21.09 -3.06 -17.63
C ALA A 147 21.90 -1.87 -17.06
N ALA A 148 22.59 -1.10 -17.91
CA ALA A 148 23.25 0.14 -17.53
C ALA A 148 22.23 1.22 -17.15
N ASP A 149 21.19 1.40 -17.96
CA ASP A 149 20.11 2.35 -17.68
C ASP A 149 19.30 1.94 -16.47
N TRP A 150 18.99 0.64 -16.35
CA TRP A 150 18.27 0.13 -15.19
C TRP A 150 19.03 0.38 -13.89
N ARG A 151 20.35 0.16 -13.92
CA ARG A 151 21.23 0.51 -12.79
C ARG A 151 21.25 2.01 -12.53
N ALA A 152 21.29 2.85 -13.56
CA ALA A 152 21.23 4.30 -13.38
C ALA A 152 19.92 4.73 -12.71
N PHE A 153 18.78 4.20 -13.15
CA PHE A 153 17.46 4.41 -12.57
C PHE A 153 17.42 4.01 -11.09
N ARG A 154 17.80 2.76 -10.76
CA ARG A 154 17.76 2.28 -9.37
C ARG A 154 18.66 3.08 -8.43
N ASN A 155 19.83 3.51 -8.91
CA ASN A 155 20.78 4.29 -8.13
C ASN A 155 20.26 5.69 -7.79
N ALA A 156 19.45 6.26 -8.68
CA ALA A 156 18.92 7.61 -8.55
C ALA A 156 17.49 7.66 -7.95
N TYR A 157 16.86 6.51 -7.72
CA TYR A 157 15.51 6.42 -7.19
C TYR A 157 15.37 7.20 -5.86
N ARG A 158 14.38 8.11 -5.80
CA ARG A 158 14.13 9.09 -4.73
C ARG A 158 15.25 10.08 -4.42
N SER A 159 16.19 10.29 -5.34
CA SER A 159 17.15 11.39 -5.23
C SER A 159 16.47 12.75 -5.45
N ASP A 160 16.98 13.80 -4.80
CA ASP A 160 16.52 15.18 -5.04
C ASP A 160 17.17 15.71 -6.31
N LEU A 161 16.36 15.92 -7.36
CA LEU A 161 16.83 16.36 -8.66
C LEU A 161 16.60 17.86 -8.92
N GLY A 162 16.15 18.63 -7.92
CA GLY A 162 15.78 20.04 -8.10
C GLY A 162 16.93 20.98 -8.50
N ALA A 163 18.19 20.53 -8.41
CA ALA A 163 19.36 21.29 -8.83
C ALA A 163 19.85 20.97 -10.26
N PHE A 164 19.32 19.92 -10.87
CA PHE A 164 19.69 19.50 -12.22
C PHE A 164 18.84 20.23 -13.28
N ASN A 165 19.39 20.37 -14.49
CA ASN A 165 18.57 20.71 -15.65
C ASN A 165 17.75 19.49 -16.13
N GLN A 166 16.87 19.65 -17.12
CA GLN A 166 15.96 18.57 -17.52
C GLN A 166 16.71 17.37 -18.12
N VAL A 167 17.75 17.61 -18.93
CA VAL A 167 18.55 16.54 -19.53
C VAL A 167 19.34 15.77 -18.47
N GLU A 168 19.89 16.49 -17.49
CA GLU A 168 20.58 15.88 -16.36
C GLU A 168 19.63 15.10 -15.44
N ALA A 169 18.46 15.67 -15.11
CA ALA A 169 17.45 15.01 -14.29
C ALA A 169 16.93 13.73 -14.96
N HIS A 170 16.71 13.78 -16.28
CA HIS A 170 16.37 12.59 -17.07
C HIS A 170 17.46 11.53 -17.03
N ALA A 171 18.75 11.90 -17.16
CA ALA A 171 19.85 10.94 -17.00
C ALA A 171 19.89 10.30 -15.59
N HIS A 172 19.23 10.92 -14.61
CA HIS A 172 18.98 10.40 -13.27
C HIS A 172 17.60 9.75 -13.10
N GLY A 173 16.86 9.50 -14.18
CA GLY A 173 15.60 8.76 -14.16
C GLY A 173 14.33 9.59 -13.99
N ASP A 174 14.38 10.92 -13.99
CA ASP A 174 13.18 11.78 -14.05
C ASP A 174 12.65 11.83 -15.49
N MET A 175 11.80 10.87 -15.84
CA MET A 175 11.28 10.70 -17.19
C MET A 175 10.00 11.53 -17.44
N ASN A 176 9.32 11.94 -16.37
CA ASN A 176 8.09 12.73 -16.45
C ASN A 176 8.33 14.26 -16.29
N GLY A 177 9.51 14.64 -15.81
CA GLY A 177 9.97 16.03 -15.66
C GLY A 177 9.45 16.74 -14.41
N ASP A 178 9.06 16.01 -13.35
CA ASP A 178 8.57 16.59 -12.09
C ASP A 178 9.67 16.82 -11.04
N GLY A 179 10.93 16.61 -11.41
CA GLY A 179 12.11 16.87 -10.60
C GLY A 179 12.41 15.75 -9.59
N LYS A 180 11.86 14.55 -9.82
CA LYS A 180 12.06 13.37 -8.96
C LYS A 180 12.18 12.12 -9.82
N THR A 181 12.87 11.12 -9.29
CA THR A 181 12.84 9.75 -9.80
C THR A 181 11.96 8.94 -8.86
N ASP A 182 10.73 8.65 -9.26
CA ASP A 182 9.75 7.95 -8.41
C ASP A 182 8.99 6.82 -9.14
N ALA A 183 7.95 6.32 -8.48
CA ALA A 183 7.18 5.18 -8.98
C ALA A 183 6.57 5.44 -10.37
N ARG A 184 6.26 6.71 -10.71
CA ARG A 184 5.75 7.09 -12.03
C ARG A 184 6.81 6.94 -13.09
N ASP A 185 8.05 7.30 -12.77
CA ASP A 185 9.17 7.13 -13.69
C ASP A 185 9.53 5.67 -13.88
N PHE A 186 9.36 4.82 -12.86
CA PHE A 186 9.54 3.37 -13.02
C PHE A 186 8.59 2.82 -14.10
N VAL A 187 7.31 3.23 -14.08
CA VAL A 187 6.33 2.82 -15.10
C VAL A 187 6.76 3.31 -16.48
N LEU A 188 7.27 4.53 -16.61
CA LEU A 188 7.77 5.05 -17.89
C LEU A 188 9.01 4.29 -18.38
N PHE A 189 9.94 4.00 -17.47
CA PHE A 189 11.15 3.23 -17.74
C PHE A 189 10.81 1.83 -18.22
N LYS A 190 9.96 1.12 -17.49
CA LYS A 190 9.50 -0.23 -17.85
C LYS A 190 8.81 -0.25 -19.22
N ASN A 191 7.92 0.69 -19.48
CA ASN A 191 7.27 0.81 -20.80
C ASN A 191 8.29 1.07 -21.92
N SER A 192 9.32 1.88 -21.68
CA SER A 192 10.39 2.11 -22.65
C SER A 192 11.22 0.86 -22.87
N TYR A 193 11.57 0.14 -21.81
CA TYR A 193 12.30 -1.13 -21.90
C TYR A 193 11.51 -2.17 -22.72
N GLU A 194 10.22 -2.33 -22.45
CA GLU A 194 9.35 -3.25 -23.19
C GLU A 194 9.15 -2.82 -24.65
N ALA A 195 9.14 -1.53 -24.97
CA ALA A 195 9.05 -1.06 -26.34
C ALA A 195 10.26 -1.49 -27.19
N GLU A 196 11.46 -1.48 -26.60
CA GLU A 196 12.71 -1.85 -27.28
C GLU A 196 12.94 -3.37 -27.35
N HIS A 197 12.53 -4.12 -26.32
CA HIS A 197 12.76 -5.58 -26.25
C HIS A 197 11.55 -6.43 -26.67
N GLY A 198 10.39 -5.79 -26.86
CA GLY A 198 9.10 -6.41 -27.16
C GLY A 198 8.18 -6.49 -25.94
N ALA A 199 6.90 -6.16 -26.15
CA ALA A 199 5.87 -6.19 -25.13
C ALA A 199 5.78 -7.57 -24.47
N GLY A 200 5.94 -7.61 -23.14
CA GLY A 200 6.01 -8.84 -22.39
C GLY A 200 7.12 -9.76 -22.89
N SER A 201 8.39 -9.39 -22.66
CA SER A 201 9.53 -10.30 -22.83
C SER A 201 9.38 -11.62 -22.06
N LEU A 202 8.29 -11.80 -21.29
CA LEU A 202 7.71 -13.11 -20.91
C LEU A 202 6.17 -13.26 -20.90
N ALA A 203 5.34 -12.36 -21.45
CA ALA A 203 3.87 -12.58 -21.50
C ALA A 203 3.44 -13.71 -22.47
N THR A 204 4.40 -14.42 -23.07
CA THR A 204 4.18 -15.68 -23.78
C THR A 204 4.59 -16.94 -23.00
N LEU A 205 5.14 -16.85 -21.78
CA LEU A 205 5.42 -18.04 -20.96
C LEU A 205 4.24 -18.52 -20.09
N THR A 206 3.15 -17.76 -19.96
CA THR A 206 1.89 -18.27 -19.37
C THR A 206 1.04 -19.09 -20.37
N SER A 207 1.57 -19.38 -21.56
CA SER A 207 1.02 -20.39 -22.48
C SER A 207 2.04 -21.46 -22.89
N VAL A 208 2.90 -21.87 -21.96
CA VAL A 208 3.60 -23.15 -22.09
C VAL A 208 2.76 -24.26 -21.45
N PRO A 209 1.94 -25.01 -22.22
CA PRO A 209 1.60 -26.35 -21.80
C PRO A 209 2.91 -27.11 -21.60
N GLU A 210 3.14 -27.59 -20.38
CA GLU A 210 4.12 -28.64 -20.15
C GLU A 210 3.98 -29.73 -21.23
N PRO A 211 5.10 -30.23 -21.77
CA PRO A 211 5.09 -31.02 -22.99
C PRO A 211 4.18 -32.24 -22.86
N SER A 212 3.33 -32.36 -23.86
CA SER A 212 2.37 -33.42 -24.13
C SER A 212 3.03 -34.77 -24.44
N THR A 213 3.87 -35.32 -23.56
CA THR A 213 4.35 -36.71 -23.69
C THR A 213 3.30 -37.75 -23.29
N LEU A 214 2.29 -37.39 -22.49
CA LEU A 214 1.10 -38.24 -22.24
C LEU A 214 -0.04 -38.01 -23.25
N GLY A 215 -0.15 -36.80 -23.81
CA GLY A 215 -1.17 -36.45 -24.82
C GLY A 215 -0.87 -37.01 -26.22
N VAL A 216 0.39 -36.99 -26.67
CA VAL A 216 0.77 -37.54 -27.98
C VAL A 216 0.68 -39.07 -28.00
N ALA A 217 0.92 -39.74 -26.87
CA ALA A 217 0.70 -41.19 -26.74
C ALA A 217 -0.79 -41.57 -26.76
N ALA A 218 -1.66 -40.75 -26.16
CA ALA A 218 -3.11 -40.97 -26.16
C ALA A 218 -3.76 -40.68 -27.54
N CYS A 219 -3.29 -39.63 -28.24
CA CYS A 219 -3.77 -39.29 -29.59
C CYS A 219 -3.26 -40.28 -30.67
N ALA A 220 -2.05 -40.84 -30.53
CA ALA A 220 -1.56 -41.90 -31.40
C ALA A 220 -2.32 -43.23 -31.21
N ALA A 221 -2.76 -43.54 -29.98
CA ALA A 221 -3.57 -44.72 -29.69
C ALA A 221 -5.03 -44.60 -30.18
N LEU A 222 -5.62 -43.39 -30.12
CA LEU A 222 -6.99 -43.15 -30.59
C LEU A 222 -7.09 -43.03 -32.12
N ALA A 223 -6.04 -42.57 -32.80
CA ALA A 223 -5.97 -42.52 -34.26
C ALA A 223 -5.86 -43.90 -34.93
N LEU A 224 -5.41 -44.94 -34.20
CA LEU A 224 -5.35 -46.32 -34.68
C LEU A 224 -6.63 -47.13 -34.39
N ALA A 225 -7.47 -46.69 -33.45
CA ALA A 225 -8.68 -47.42 -33.04
C ALA A 225 -9.94 -47.13 -33.89
N PHE A 226 -9.96 -46.08 -34.73
CA PHE A 226 -11.13 -45.73 -35.55
C PHE A 226 -11.00 -46.03 -37.05
N ARG A 227 -9.98 -46.79 -37.48
CA ARG A 227 -9.95 -47.40 -38.81
C ARG A 227 -10.58 -48.79 -38.80
N ARG A 228 -11.91 -48.88 -38.62
CA ARG A 228 -12.79 -49.90 -39.27
C ARG A 228 -14.24 -49.84 -38.75
N ARG A 229 -15.14 -49.36 -39.63
CA ARG A 229 -16.49 -49.86 -39.99
C ARG A 229 -17.50 -48.71 -40.11
N VAL A 230 -17.71 -48.22 -41.33
CA VAL A 230 -18.80 -48.56 -42.28
C VAL A 230 -20.06 -47.70 -42.05
N ARG A 231 -20.17 -46.71 -42.94
CA ARG A 231 -21.33 -46.14 -43.67
C ARG A 231 -22.74 -46.52 -43.16
N TRP A 232 -23.64 -45.52 -43.06
CA TRP A 232 -24.84 -45.35 -43.92
C TRP A 232 -25.63 -44.05 -43.58
N ASN A 233 -25.76 -43.18 -44.59
CA ASN A 233 -26.90 -42.36 -45.03
C ASN A 233 -27.72 -41.39 -44.13
N LEU A 234 -27.53 -40.10 -44.47
CA LEU A 234 -28.49 -39.10 -45.00
C LEU A 234 -29.65 -38.53 -44.14
N ARG A 235 -29.52 -37.20 -43.97
CA ARG A 235 -30.55 -36.13 -44.05
C ARG A 235 -31.54 -36.01 -42.89
N ARG A 236 -31.58 -34.83 -42.25
CA ARG A 236 -32.59 -33.79 -42.51
C ARG A 236 -32.47 -32.55 -41.59
N HIS A 237 -32.55 -31.39 -42.24
CA HIS A 237 -33.13 -30.09 -41.82
C HIS A 237 -32.27 -29.09 -41.02
N GLY A 238 -32.19 -27.89 -41.59
CA GLY A 238 -31.51 -26.73 -41.02
C GLY A 238 -32.48 -25.78 -40.31
N ALA A 239 -31.89 -24.93 -39.47
CA ALA A 239 -32.48 -23.76 -38.84
C ALA A 239 -31.32 -22.75 -38.67
N ARG A 240 -31.32 -21.65 -39.43
CA ARG A 240 -31.90 -20.34 -39.09
C ARG A 240 -31.24 -19.69 -37.87
N VAL A 241 -30.38 -18.73 -38.21
CA VAL A 241 -29.77 -17.68 -37.39
C VAL A 241 -30.88 -16.83 -36.73
N ILE A 242 -30.77 -16.62 -35.42
CA ILE A 242 -31.47 -15.57 -34.67
C ILE A 242 -30.46 -14.97 -33.69
N THR A 243 -30.19 -13.69 -33.89
CA THR A 243 -29.51 -12.78 -32.95
C THR A 243 -30.47 -12.42 -31.82
N PRO A 244 -30.04 -12.33 -30.54
CA PRO A 244 -30.76 -11.56 -29.54
C PRO A 244 -30.11 -10.19 -29.38
N SER A 245 -30.88 -9.15 -29.69
CA SER A 245 -30.66 -7.79 -29.24
C SER A 245 -30.89 -7.71 -27.73
N LEU A 246 -29.89 -7.21 -27.00
CA LEU A 246 -29.97 -6.95 -25.57
C LEU A 246 -30.73 -5.63 -25.36
N CYS A 247 -31.92 -5.69 -24.75
CA CYS A 247 -32.61 -4.51 -24.22
C CYS A 247 -32.01 -4.18 -22.85
N ILE A 248 -31.27 -3.07 -22.76
CA ILE A 248 -30.91 -2.46 -21.47
C ILE A 248 -32.16 -1.71 -20.97
N VAL A 249 -32.80 -2.25 -19.94
CA VAL A 249 -33.76 -1.51 -19.12
C VAL A 249 -32.97 -0.96 -17.93
N ALA A 250 -32.65 0.34 -17.98
CA ALA A 250 -32.16 1.05 -16.80
C ALA A 250 -33.34 1.20 -15.82
N VAL A 251 -33.40 0.33 -14.83
CA VAL A 251 -34.26 0.51 -13.66
C VAL A 251 -33.55 1.52 -12.76
N LEU A 252 -33.91 2.79 -12.87
CA LEU A 252 -33.64 3.76 -11.81
C LEU A 252 -34.52 3.36 -10.61
N ALA A 253 -33.96 2.57 -9.70
CA ALA A 253 -34.55 2.38 -8.40
C ALA A 253 -34.50 3.74 -7.66
N PRO A 254 -35.62 4.25 -7.13
CA PRO A 254 -35.56 5.40 -6.25
C PRO A 254 -34.73 5.00 -5.02
N THR A 255 -33.63 5.71 -4.77
CA THR A 255 -32.93 5.64 -3.49
C THR A 255 -33.90 6.09 -2.41
N ILE A 256 -34.40 5.14 -1.61
CA ILE A 256 -35.04 5.47 -0.35
C ILE A 256 -33.90 5.97 0.53
N VAL A 257 -33.83 7.29 0.73
CA VAL A 257 -32.96 7.87 1.76
C VAL A 257 -33.49 7.34 3.10
N GLN A 258 -32.78 6.36 3.67
CA GLN A 258 -33.10 5.89 5.01
C GLN A 258 -32.81 7.01 6.00
N ALA A 259 -33.70 7.19 6.97
CA ALA A 259 -33.52 8.21 8.00
C ALA A 259 -32.27 7.85 8.84
N GLN A 260 -31.24 8.67 8.74
CA GLN A 260 -30.01 8.57 9.49
C GLN A 260 -29.86 9.82 10.37
N THR A 261 -29.46 9.62 11.62
CA THR A 261 -29.02 10.67 12.54
C THR A 261 -27.50 10.77 12.43
N VAL A 262 -26.96 11.94 12.12
CA VAL A 262 -25.50 12.15 11.89
C VAL A 262 -25.02 13.37 12.65
N GLU A 263 -23.88 13.26 13.33
CA GLU A 263 -23.10 14.36 13.91
C GLU A 263 -21.64 14.22 13.47
N SER A 264 -21.24 15.07 12.53
CA SER A 264 -19.85 15.19 12.04
C SER A 264 -19.10 16.37 12.70
N PHE A 265 -19.68 16.97 13.74
CA PHE A 265 -19.10 18.08 14.50
C PHE A 265 -18.70 19.31 13.69
N HIS A 266 -19.34 19.51 12.53
CA HIS A 266 -19.20 20.68 11.66
C HIS A 266 -19.71 21.96 12.33
N TYR A 267 -18.85 22.53 13.14
CA TYR A 267 -19.08 23.74 13.91
C TYR A 267 -17.88 24.67 13.79
N SER A 268 -18.06 25.96 14.10
CA SER A 268 -16.94 26.83 14.42
C SER A 268 -16.19 26.31 15.66
N THR A 269 -14.85 26.39 15.68
CA THR A 269 -14.03 26.04 16.85
C THR A 269 -14.53 26.71 18.13
N GLY A 270 -14.39 26.03 19.28
CA GLY A 270 -14.81 26.52 20.59
C GLY A 270 -15.60 25.48 21.39
N GLY A 271 -16.45 25.91 22.32
CA GLY A 271 -17.23 25.01 23.17
C GLY A 271 -18.32 24.23 22.43
N LEU A 272 -18.56 22.98 22.86
CA LEU A 272 -19.61 22.10 22.35
C LEU A 272 -20.99 22.40 22.96
N ALA A 273 -21.05 22.98 24.17
CA ALA A 273 -22.32 23.29 24.81
C ALA A 273 -23.22 24.19 23.94
N GLY A 274 -24.46 23.76 23.71
CA GLY A 274 -25.44 24.50 22.92
C GLY A 274 -25.29 24.38 21.40
N ARG A 275 -24.28 23.64 20.90
CA ARG A 275 -24.11 23.35 19.47
C ARG A 275 -25.21 22.40 18.99
N ASN A 276 -25.79 22.69 17.82
CA ASN A 276 -26.98 21.99 17.31
C ASN A 276 -26.96 21.87 15.77
N GLY A 277 -25.92 21.23 15.26
CA GLY A 277 -25.68 20.89 13.86
C GLY A 277 -25.95 19.41 13.61
N GLY A 278 -25.37 18.86 12.54
CA GLY A 278 -25.70 17.51 12.10
C GLY A 278 -27.16 17.37 11.67
N SER A 279 -27.61 16.13 11.47
CA SER A 279 -28.96 15.80 11.02
C SER A 279 -29.64 14.78 11.95
N GLY A 280 -30.96 14.86 12.09
CA GLY A 280 -31.75 13.83 12.78
C GLY A 280 -31.62 13.81 14.32
N TRP A 281 -31.25 14.90 14.98
CA TRP A 281 -31.16 14.99 16.45
C TRP A 281 -32.35 15.70 17.10
N GLY A 282 -32.67 15.34 18.34
CA GLY A 282 -33.77 15.90 19.14
C GLY A 282 -33.42 17.16 19.94
N GLY A 283 -32.32 17.86 19.61
CA GLY A 283 -31.91 19.10 20.27
C GLY A 283 -30.39 19.30 20.29
N ALA A 284 -29.94 20.38 20.94
CA ALA A 284 -28.53 20.74 21.07
C ALA A 284 -27.76 19.84 22.03
N TRP A 285 -26.43 19.84 21.92
CA TRP A 285 -25.52 19.31 22.93
C TRP A 285 -25.68 20.07 24.25
N ARG A 286 -25.72 19.34 25.36
CA ARG A 286 -25.89 19.90 26.71
C ARG A 286 -24.84 19.32 27.64
N ASN A 287 -24.20 20.18 28.43
CA ASN A 287 -23.38 19.75 29.55
C ASN A 287 -24.30 19.12 30.60
N ASN A 288 -24.09 17.83 30.87
CA ASN A 288 -24.84 17.10 31.89
C ASN A 288 -24.13 17.15 33.24
N PHE A 289 -22.81 16.96 33.22
CA PHE A 289 -21.95 16.98 34.39
C PHE A 289 -20.57 17.48 33.98
N SER A 290 -19.97 18.36 34.78
CA SER A 290 -18.56 18.70 34.65
C SER A 290 -17.99 18.96 36.04
N ARG A 291 -16.97 18.19 36.42
CA ARG A 291 -16.26 18.34 37.71
C ARG A 291 -15.46 19.64 37.74
N SER A 292 -14.87 20.03 36.60
CA SER A 292 -14.01 21.21 36.44
C SER A 292 -14.79 22.48 36.05
N GLY A 293 -16.01 22.32 35.53
CA GLY A 293 -16.77 23.39 34.87
C GLY A 293 -16.35 23.66 33.42
N ALA A 294 -15.38 22.91 32.88
CA ALA A 294 -14.95 23.05 31.49
C ALA A 294 -15.93 22.37 30.51
N ASP A 295 -15.88 22.86 29.27
CA ASP A 295 -16.66 22.41 28.11
C ASP A 295 -15.78 21.54 27.22
N TRP A 296 -16.40 20.69 26.40
CA TRP A 296 -15.71 19.98 25.34
C TRP A 296 -15.35 20.97 24.23
N THR A 297 -14.14 20.87 23.70
CA THR A 297 -13.64 21.79 22.69
C THR A 297 -13.69 21.16 21.32
N LEU A 298 -14.26 21.92 20.38
CA LEU A 298 -14.23 21.69 18.95
C LEU A 298 -12.92 22.27 18.41
N ALA A 299 -11.97 21.40 18.08
CA ALA A 299 -10.67 21.73 17.53
C ALA A 299 -10.28 20.73 16.42
N GLY A 300 -9.54 21.21 15.41
CA GLY A 300 -9.08 20.40 14.29
C GLY A 300 -7.62 19.93 14.43
N PRO A 301 -7.19 18.98 13.58
CA PRO A 301 -7.99 18.31 12.55
C PRO A 301 -9.04 17.33 13.15
N GLY A 302 -10.08 17.01 12.38
CA GLY A 302 -11.05 15.96 12.72
C GLY A 302 -10.40 14.58 12.74
N LEU A 303 -11.16 13.56 13.14
CA LEU A 303 -10.67 12.18 13.10
C LEU A 303 -10.93 11.57 11.73
N ASP A 304 -9.97 10.82 11.22
CA ASP A 304 -10.08 10.11 9.94
C ASP A 304 -9.93 8.61 10.12
N TYR A 305 -10.61 7.84 9.28
CA TYR A 305 -10.58 6.38 9.29
C TYR A 305 -10.63 5.83 7.87
N PRO A 306 -9.71 4.93 7.47
CA PRO A 306 -9.48 4.57 6.06
C PRO A 306 -10.72 4.12 5.27
N THR A 307 -11.68 3.46 5.93
CA THR A 307 -12.88 2.91 5.27
C THR A 307 -14.15 3.69 5.57
N LEU A 308 -14.09 4.82 6.29
CA LEU A 308 -15.26 5.63 6.60
C LEU A 308 -15.07 7.04 6.06
N ALA A 309 -15.90 7.43 5.09
CA ALA A 309 -15.92 8.81 4.61
C ALA A 309 -16.24 9.79 5.75
N SER A 310 -15.25 10.58 6.14
CA SER A 310 -15.33 11.67 7.12
C SER A 310 -15.65 13.00 6.41
N GLU A 311 -16.46 13.86 7.04
CA GLU A 311 -16.70 15.21 6.54
C GLU A 311 -15.65 16.20 7.12
N VAL A 312 -15.16 17.18 6.35
CA VAL A 312 -14.04 18.08 6.72
C VAL A 312 -14.09 18.70 8.15
N GLY A 313 -13.07 18.45 8.99
CA GLY A 313 -12.35 19.54 9.67
C GLY A 313 -12.12 19.50 11.20
N ILE A 314 -13.03 19.02 12.04
CA ILE A 314 -12.96 19.25 13.50
C ILE A 314 -13.60 18.11 14.32
N ALA A 315 -12.91 17.64 15.37
CA ALA A 315 -13.46 16.68 16.34
C ALA A 315 -13.87 17.36 17.67
N ALA A 316 -14.77 16.73 18.42
CA ALA A 316 -15.07 17.14 19.79
C ALA A 316 -14.09 16.47 20.77
N THR A 317 -13.35 17.28 21.52
CA THR A 317 -12.25 16.81 22.38
C THR A 317 -12.40 17.29 23.83
N SER A 318 -12.06 16.44 24.80
CA SER A 318 -11.97 16.80 26.22
C SER A 318 -10.67 16.28 26.87
N LEU A 319 -10.10 17.05 27.80
CA LEU A 319 -8.89 16.74 28.57
C LEU A 319 -9.20 16.17 29.96
N GLY A 320 -9.90 15.02 30.04
CA GLY A 320 -10.07 14.23 31.26
C GLY A 320 -10.59 14.99 32.48
N ASP A 321 -11.35 16.05 32.23
CA ASP A 321 -11.73 17.06 33.22
C ASP A 321 -12.93 16.64 34.09
N GLY A 322 -13.38 15.39 33.93
CA GLY A 322 -14.54 14.85 34.62
C GLY A 322 -15.84 15.36 34.04
N SER A 323 -15.97 15.39 32.71
CA SER A 323 -17.14 15.92 32.01
C SER A 323 -17.93 14.87 31.24
N ARG A 324 -19.23 15.11 31.15
CA ARG A 324 -20.20 14.35 30.37
C ARG A 324 -21.13 15.31 29.66
N PHE A 325 -21.21 15.15 28.34
CA PHE A 325 -22.13 15.86 27.48
C PHE A 325 -23.17 14.90 26.94
N GLN A 326 -24.36 15.40 26.66
CA GLN A 326 -25.47 14.58 26.17
C GLN A 326 -26.28 15.29 25.11
N ARG A 327 -26.94 14.49 24.27
CA ARG A 327 -27.82 14.97 23.22
C ARG A 327 -29.03 14.07 23.06
N ASN A 328 -30.19 14.68 22.87
CA ASN A 328 -31.46 13.97 22.70
C ASN A 328 -31.54 13.35 21.30
N LEU A 329 -32.07 12.14 21.23
CA LEU A 329 -32.53 11.55 19.98
C LEU A 329 -33.94 12.06 19.65
N PRO A 330 -34.33 12.06 18.37
CA PRO A 330 -35.65 12.55 17.94
C PRO A 330 -36.79 11.63 18.40
N GLN A 331 -36.44 10.40 18.79
CA GLN A 331 -37.35 9.37 19.27
C GLN A 331 -36.60 8.43 20.22
N THR A 332 -37.35 7.65 20.99
CA THR A 332 -36.82 6.52 21.73
C THR A 332 -36.64 5.32 20.80
N TYR A 333 -35.46 4.70 20.84
CA TYR A 333 -35.15 3.45 20.16
C TYR A 333 -35.45 2.30 21.11
N ASN A 334 -36.48 1.50 20.81
CA ASN A 334 -36.97 0.42 21.68
C ASN A 334 -37.49 -0.82 20.95
N SER A 335 -37.30 -0.90 19.63
CA SER A 335 -37.71 -2.04 18.81
C SER A 335 -36.99 -2.00 17.48
N GLY A 336 -36.89 -3.16 16.83
CA GLY A 336 -36.20 -3.30 15.54
C GLY A 336 -34.67 -3.32 15.66
N VAL A 337 -34.01 -2.99 14.54
CA VAL A 337 -32.55 -2.96 14.46
C VAL A 337 -32.07 -1.52 14.41
N ALA A 338 -31.04 -1.20 15.18
CA ALA A 338 -30.37 0.08 15.15
C ALA A 338 -28.86 -0.11 15.02
N TYR A 339 -28.23 0.71 14.20
CA TYR A 339 -26.79 0.79 14.04
C TYR A 339 -26.31 2.09 14.67
N LEU A 340 -25.27 2.00 15.49
CA LEU A 340 -24.50 3.12 16.00
C LEU A 340 -23.08 3.00 15.45
N SER A 341 -22.53 4.07 14.88
CA SER A 341 -21.10 4.14 14.59
C SER A 341 -20.50 5.46 15.02
N TYR A 342 -19.22 5.47 15.40
CA TYR A 342 -18.47 6.70 15.69
C TYR A 342 -16.96 6.45 15.63
N LEU A 343 -16.20 7.52 15.41
CA LEU A 343 -14.75 7.54 15.51
C LEU A 343 -14.31 8.04 16.87
N SER A 344 -13.24 7.47 17.42
CA SER A 344 -12.61 8.04 18.61
C SER A 344 -11.11 7.79 18.71
N SER A 345 -10.40 8.70 19.36
CA SER A 345 -9.00 8.55 19.73
C SER A 345 -8.76 8.99 21.17
N ASN A 346 -7.72 8.44 21.81
CA ASN A 346 -7.33 8.73 23.18
C ASN A 346 -5.83 9.02 23.23
N SER A 347 -5.39 10.00 24.00
CA SER A 347 -3.95 10.32 24.08
C SER A 347 -3.19 9.53 25.15
N THR A 348 -3.85 9.13 26.24
CA THR A 348 -3.20 8.39 27.34
C THR A 348 -4.19 7.51 28.09
N ALA A 349 -3.71 6.50 28.79
CA ALA A 349 -4.54 5.62 29.62
C ALA A 349 -4.19 5.69 31.13
N ASN A 350 -3.91 6.88 31.66
CA ASN A 350 -3.46 7.06 33.04
C ASN A 350 -4.62 7.29 34.03
N GLY A 351 -4.50 6.73 35.24
CA GLY A 351 -5.29 7.12 36.42
C GLY A 351 -6.78 6.76 36.37
N ASP A 352 -7.10 5.48 36.16
CA ASP A 352 -8.46 4.95 35.96
C ASP A 352 -9.16 5.55 34.72
N PRO A 353 -8.70 5.19 33.49
CA PRO A 353 -9.23 5.82 32.31
C PRO A 353 -10.70 5.46 32.10
N TYR A 354 -11.51 6.49 31.87
CA TYR A 354 -12.89 6.37 31.44
C TYR A 354 -13.15 7.43 30.39
N SER A 355 -13.27 6.98 29.15
CA SER A 355 -13.53 7.80 27.98
C SER A 355 -14.43 7.01 27.03
N ALA A 356 -15.70 7.40 26.94
CA ALA A 356 -16.73 6.55 26.34
C ALA A 356 -17.84 7.34 25.67
N LEU A 357 -18.44 6.71 24.66
CA LEU A 357 -19.79 7.01 24.22
C LEU A 357 -20.78 6.18 25.06
N GLU A 358 -21.85 6.82 25.50
CA GLU A 358 -22.87 6.27 26.39
C GLU A 358 -24.25 6.35 25.73
N LEU A 359 -25.11 5.36 25.97
CA LEU A 359 -26.55 5.47 25.69
C LEU A 359 -27.33 5.61 27.00
N GLN A 360 -28.40 6.39 26.98
CA GLN A 360 -29.18 6.70 28.18
C GLN A 360 -30.70 6.57 27.95
N MET A 361 -31.43 6.34 29.04
CA MET A 361 -32.89 6.28 29.07
C MET A 361 -33.46 6.89 30.36
N GLY A 362 -34.55 7.66 30.27
CA GLY A 362 -35.43 7.90 31.43
C GLY A 362 -34.99 9.00 32.42
N GLY A 363 -33.93 9.77 32.12
CA GLY A 363 -33.51 10.94 32.90
C GLY A 363 -32.02 11.29 32.75
N ASP A 364 -31.63 12.51 33.14
CA ASP A 364 -30.28 13.08 32.91
C ASP A 364 -29.22 12.65 33.97
N ALA A 365 -29.61 11.98 35.06
CA ALA A 365 -28.68 11.59 36.13
C ALA A 365 -27.85 10.31 35.82
N ASP A 366 -26.75 10.13 36.57
CA ASP A 366 -25.82 8.99 36.46
C ASP A 366 -26.44 7.58 36.34
N PRO A 367 -27.52 7.21 37.07
CA PRO A 367 -28.05 5.85 36.99
C PRO A 367 -28.83 5.56 35.70
N PHE A 368 -29.02 6.54 34.81
CA PHE A 368 -29.79 6.37 33.57
C PHE A 368 -28.96 5.95 32.35
N ARG A 369 -27.68 5.58 32.53
CA ARG A 369 -26.86 4.95 31.48
C ARG A 369 -27.25 3.49 31.32
N VAL A 370 -27.50 3.08 30.08
CA VAL A 370 -27.92 1.73 29.73
C VAL A 370 -26.87 0.98 28.92
N PHE A 371 -26.00 1.69 28.20
CA PHE A 371 -24.91 1.12 27.40
C PHE A 371 -23.70 2.06 27.40
N GLN A 372 -22.50 1.50 27.31
CA GLN A 372 -21.23 2.22 27.32
C GLN A 372 -20.27 1.52 26.36
N ILE A 373 -19.51 2.29 25.59
CA ILE A 373 -18.46 1.76 24.71
C ILE A 373 -17.31 2.76 24.59
N GLY A 374 -16.07 2.29 24.72
CA GLY A 374 -14.87 3.11 24.68
C GLY A 374 -13.76 2.60 25.59
N LEU A 375 -12.82 3.47 25.97
CA LEU A 375 -11.73 3.16 26.90
C LEU A 375 -12.30 3.13 28.32
N LEU A 376 -12.44 1.94 28.86
CA LEU A 376 -13.02 1.69 30.17
C LEU A 376 -12.08 0.81 30.98
N ARG A 377 -12.11 0.95 32.30
CA ARG A 377 -11.54 -0.06 33.19
C ARG A 377 -12.61 -1.12 33.49
N ASN A 378 -12.20 -2.38 33.58
CA ASN A 378 -13.07 -3.45 34.04
C ASN A 378 -13.55 -3.11 35.47
N ASP A 379 -14.85 -2.83 35.64
CA ASP A 379 -15.48 -2.52 36.93
C ASP A 379 -16.10 -3.79 37.50
N ASP A 380 -15.29 -4.77 37.84
CA ASP A 380 -15.82 -5.90 38.57
C ASP A 380 -15.25 -5.93 39.98
N GLY A 381 -16.13 -6.15 40.95
CA GLY A 381 -15.75 -6.81 42.20
C GLY A 381 -15.19 -8.24 41.98
N ASN A 382 -14.46 -8.48 40.89
CA ASN A 382 -13.73 -9.68 40.52
C ASN A 382 -12.32 -9.60 41.13
N PRO A 383 -12.00 -10.41 42.14
CA PRO A 383 -10.69 -10.41 42.79
C PRO A 383 -9.54 -10.90 41.89
N ASN A 384 -9.82 -11.30 40.64
CA ASN A 384 -8.85 -11.75 39.64
C ASN A 384 -8.87 -10.93 38.33
N GLY A 385 -9.62 -9.82 38.24
CA GLY A 385 -9.68 -8.97 37.04
C GLY A 385 -8.46 -8.05 36.93
N GLY A 386 -7.75 -8.11 35.79
CA GLY A 386 -6.53 -7.32 35.55
C GLY A 386 -6.75 -5.81 35.56
N SER A 387 -5.72 -5.05 35.96
CA SER A 387 -5.66 -3.59 35.94
C SER A 387 -5.29 -3.04 34.55
N GLU A 388 -5.83 -3.64 33.49
CA GLU A 388 -5.41 -3.35 32.11
C GLU A 388 -6.29 -2.28 31.48
N ASN A 389 -5.64 -1.37 30.76
CA ASN A 389 -6.30 -0.35 29.98
C ASN A 389 -6.66 -0.94 28.61
N ALA A 390 -7.96 -1.07 28.33
CA ALA A 390 -8.44 -1.65 27.09
C ALA A 390 -9.78 -1.01 26.67
N PHE A 391 -10.15 -1.22 25.42
CA PHE A 391 -11.48 -0.86 24.92
C PHE A 391 -12.49 -1.93 25.33
N TYR A 392 -13.63 -1.50 25.85
CA TYR A 392 -14.73 -2.37 26.25
C TYR A 392 -16.08 -1.83 25.77
N ALA A 393 -17.03 -2.74 25.59
CA ALA A 393 -18.45 -2.44 25.53
C ALA A 393 -19.14 -3.04 26.76
N ARG A 394 -20.09 -2.32 27.35
CA ARG A 394 -20.80 -2.73 28.57
C ARG A 394 -22.28 -2.35 28.50
N SER A 395 -23.13 -3.32 28.84
CA SER A 395 -24.54 -3.11 29.16
C SER A 395 -24.71 -2.83 30.67
N ARG A 396 -25.63 -1.96 31.06
CA ARG A 396 -25.93 -1.68 32.48
C ARG A 396 -27.40 -1.97 32.79
N GLY A 397 -27.65 -2.95 33.64
CA GLY A 397 -28.98 -3.30 34.12
C GLY A 397 -29.54 -2.28 35.12
N SER A 398 -30.45 -1.42 34.65
CA SER A 398 -31.31 -0.50 35.42
C SER A 398 -30.62 0.49 36.40
N VAL A 399 -31.38 1.55 36.68
CA VAL A 399 -31.07 2.69 37.54
C VAL A 399 -30.49 2.27 38.90
N GLY A 400 -29.16 2.27 39.04
CA GLY A 400 -28.48 2.10 40.34
C GLY A 400 -27.47 0.94 40.47
N GLY A 401 -27.22 0.15 39.42
CA GLY A 401 -26.02 -0.68 39.31
C GLY A 401 -26.15 -2.18 39.63
N GLY A 402 -25.36 -2.95 38.88
CA GLY A 402 -25.12 -4.38 39.06
C GLY A 402 -25.93 -5.28 38.13
N GLY A 403 -25.27 -5.93 37.17
CA GLY A 403 -25.83 -7.07 36.42
C GLY A 403 -26.04 -6.88 34.92
N GLY A 404 -25.14 -6.19 34.21
CA GLY A 404 -25.13 -6.21 32.74
C GLY A 404 -23.89 -6.91 32.20
N ASP A 405 -23.95 -7.31 30.94
CA ASP A 405 -22.87 -7.99 30.22
C ASP A 405 -21.75 -7.02 29.80
N GLU A 406 -20.52 -7.52 29.70
CA GLU A 406 -19.34 -6.75 29.30
C GLU A 406 -18.42 -7.57 28.41
N ALA A 407 -17.85 -6.93 27.40
CA ALA A 407 -16.91 -7.54 26.48
C ALA A 407 -15.71 -6.62 26.24
N ARG A 408 -14.52 -7.22 26.32
CA ARG A 408 -13.27 -6.61 25.86
C ARG A 408 -13.25 -6.61 24.34
N LEU A 409 -12.83 -5.49 23.74
CA LEU A 409 -12.76 -5.30 22.29
C LEU A 409 -11.32 -5.31 21.79
N GLY A 410 -10.39 -4.70 22.54
CA GLY A 410 -8.99 -4.63 22.16
C GLY A 410 -8.15 -3.85 23.17
N ASP A 411 -6.83 -3.91 23.03
CA ASP A 411 -5.91 -3.14 23.86
C ASP A 411 -6.04 -1.63 23.65
N PHE A 412 -5.67 -0.86 24.67
CA PHE A 412 -5.53 0.58 24.50
C PHE A 412 -4.51 0.91 23.41
N ASN A 413 -4.91 1.78 22.50
CA ASN A 413 -4.04 2.43 21.54
C ASN A 413 -4.41 3.93 21.45
N THR A 414 -3.56 4.69 20.78
CA THR A 414 -3.78 6.12 20.54
C THR A 414 -4.37 6.43 19.17
N ASP A 415 -4.66 5.40 18.38
CA ASP A 415 -5.08 5.50 17.00
C ASP A 415 -6.53 5.98 16.90
N THR A 416 -6.96 6.42 15.72
CA THR A 416 -8.39 6.60 15.46
C THR A 416 -9.04 5.24 15.32
N ASN A 417 -10.00 4.95 16.19
CA ASN A 417 -10.75 3.71 16.17
C ASN A 417 -12.19 3.95 15.71
N LEU A 418 -12.68 3.10 14.81
CA LEU A 418 -14.08 3.04 14.40
C LEU A 418 -14.82 2.00 15.24
N PHE A 419 -15.85 2.42 15.96
CA PHE A 419 -16.79 1.51 16.60
C PHE A 419 -18.06 1.41 15.77
N VAL A 420 -18.56 0.20 15.53
CA VAL A 420 -19.90 -0.04 14.98
C VAL A 420 -20.64 -0.99 15.90
N VAL A 421 -21.85 -0.64 16.30
CA VAL A 421 -22.70 -1.47 17.15
C VAL A 421 -24.04 -1.69 16.47
N ARG A 422 -24.38 -2.96 16.23
CA ARG A 422 -25.68 -3.40 15.77
C ARG A 422 -26.51 -3.86 16.97
N PHE A 423 -27.51 -3.06 17.33
CA PHE A 423 -28.52 -3.43 18.31
C PHE A 423 -29.66 -4.18 17.63
N ASP A 424 -29.98 -5.37 18.13
CA ASP A 424 -31.29 -6.00 17.93
C ASP A 424 -32.13 -5.75 19.18
N LEU A 425 -32.98 -4.72 19.12
CA LEU A 425 -33.79 -4.25 20.24
C LEU A 425 -34.99 -5.16 20.52
N ASN A 426 -35.28 -6.12 19.63
CA ASN A 426 -36.30 -7.13 19.89
C ASN A 426 -35.70 -8.35 20.60
N ALA A 427 -34.46 -8.68 20.27
CA ALA A 427 -33.71 -9.76 20.91
C ALA A 427 -32.97 -9.30 22.17
N ASP A 428 -32.93 -7.98 22.44
CA ASP A 428 -32.12 -7.36 23.48
C ASP A 428 -30.65 -7.78 23.38
N THR A 429 -30.05 -7.65 22.18
CA THR A 429 -28.63 -7.96 21.95
C THR A 429 -27.90 -6.83 21.24
N ALA A 430 -26.59 -6.70 21.50
CA ALA A 430 -25.71 -5.80 20.77
C ALA A 430 -24.53 -6.58 20.17
N ASN A 431 -24.37 -6.55 18.85
CA ASN A 431 -23.18 -7.05 18.16
C ASN A 431 -22.25 -5.85 17.93
N ILE A 432 -21.01 -5.95 18.42
CA ILE A 432 -20.03 -4.88 18.37
C ILE A 432 -18.93 -5.26 17.39
N PHE A 433 -18.59 -4.34 16.51
CA PHE A 433 -17.49 -4.41 15.57
C PHE A 433 -16.51 -3.29 15.93
N PHE A 434 -15.26 -3.65 16.16
CA PHE A 434 -14.18 -2.75 16.50
C PHE A 434 -13.20 -2.69 15.34
N ASN A 435 -13.07 -1.50 14.74
CA ASN A 435 -12.32 -1.24 13.52
C ASN A 435 -12.75 -2.07 12.30
N PRO A 436 -14.05 -2.14 11.95
CA PRO A 436 -14.51 -2.88 10.78
C PRO A 436 -14.12 -2.21 9.45
N ASN A 437 -14.02 -3.04 8.42
CA ASN A 437 -13.88 -2.65 7.02
C ASN A 437 -15.11 -3.06 6.19
N ASP A 438 -15.15 -2.68 4.92
CA ASP A 438 -16.28 -2.93 4.00
C ASP A 438 -16.57 -4.40 3.72
N ARG A 439 -15.62 -5.30 4.00
CA ARG A 439 -15.77 -6.74 3.82
C ARG A 439 -16.45 -7.39 5.02
N ASP A 440 -16.50 -6.71 6.16
CA ASP A 440 -17.15 -7.23 7.35
C ASP A 440 -18.66 -7.25 7.17
N ASP A 441 -19.26 -8.41 7.44
CA ASP A 441 -20.71 -8.52 7.50
C ASP A 441 -21.24 -7.88 8.78
N LEU A 442 -21.50 -6.57 8.71
CA LEU A 442 -22.10 -5.79 9.79
C LEU A 442 -23.52 -6.24 10.15
N THR A 443 -24.10 -7.24 9.48
CA THR A 443 -25.39 -7.84 9.84
C THR A 443 -25.26 -9.14 10.64
N GLY A 444 -24.06 -9.73 10.65
CA GLY A 444 -23.71 -10.96 11.35
C GLY A 444 -23.21 -10.74 12.78
N PRO A 445 -22.56 -11.76 13.38
CA PRO A 445 -21.87 -11.61 14.65
C PRO A 445 -20.64 -10.70 14.47
N GLY A 446 -20.45 -9.77 15.42
CA GLY A 446 -19.25 -8.93 15.48
C GLY A 446 -18.15 -9.51 16.37
N ASP A 447 -17.10 -8.73 16.61
CA ASP A 447 -15.97 -9.07 17.50
C ASP A 447 -16.43 -9.40 18.93
N ALA A 448 -17.52 -8.77 19.36
CA ALA A 448 -18.21 -9.11 20.60
C ALA A 448 -19.72 -9.10 20.44
N THR A 449 -20.40 -9.91 21.23
CA THR A 449 -21.86 -9.88 21.38
C THR A 449 -22.20 -9.72 22.85
N LEU A 450 -23.05 -8.74 23.16
CA LEU A 450 -23.55 -8.51 24.51
C LEU A 450 -25.03 -8.84 24.63
N ASP A 451 -25.37 -9.54 25.69
CA ASP A 451 -26.75 -9.67 26.14
C ASP A 451 -27.18 -8.38 26.85
N LEU A 452 -28.18 -7.70 26.29
CA LEU A 452 -28.77 -6.50 26.89
C LEU A 452 -29.87 -6.91 27.87
N PHE A 453 -30.19 -6.02 28.81
CA PHE A 453 -31.29 -6.29 29.74
C PHE A 453 -32.63 -6.27 29.00
N THR A 454 -33.61 -7.01 29.51
CA THR A 454 -34.93 -7.14 28.87
C THR A 454 -35.62 -5.79 28.69
N GLY A 455 -36.03 -5.48 27.47
CA GLY A 455 -36.63 -4.20 27.11
C GLY A 455 -35.61 -3.07 26.99
N PHE A 456 -34.41 -3.39 26.51
CA PHE A 456 -33.36 -2.41 26.28
C PHE A 456 -33.85 -1.34 25.33
N ALA A 457 -33.63 -0.08 25.72
CA ALA A 457 -33.99 1.05 24.90
C ALA A 457 -33.20 2.29 25.33
N PHE A 458 -33.17 3.30 24.47
CA PHE A 458 -32.44 4.53 24.72
C PHE A 458 -33.10 5.71 24.00
N ASP A 459 -33.00 6.89 24.60
CA ASP A 459 -33.57 8.15 24.09
C ASP A 459 -32.52 9.25 23.91
N ARG A 460 -31.28 8.98 24.31
CA ARG A 460 -30.17 9.94 24.33
C ARG A 460 -28.84 9.24 24.12
N ILE A 461 -27.89 10.00 23.56
CA ILE A 461 -26.47 9.68 23.60
C ILE A 461 -25.76 10.56 24.62
N GLY A 462 -24.66 10.06 25.16
CA GLY A 462 -23.72 10.79 25.98
C GLY A 462 -22.28 10.58 25.50
N ILE A 463 -21.43 11.56 25.72
CA ILE A 463 -19.97 11.44 25.55
C ILE A 463 -19.33 11.87 26.87
N ALA A 464 -18.37 11.09 27.34
CA ALA A 464 -17.83 11.26 28.69
C ALA A 464 -16.32 11.06 28.71
N ASN A 465 -15.62 11.89 29.49
CA ASN A 465 -14.20 11.74 29.78
C ASN A 465 -13.93 12.11 31.25
N PHE A 466 -13.50 11.15 32.07
CA PHE A 466 -13.20 11.34 33.49
C PHE A 466 -11.72 11.16 33.84
N ALA A 467 -10.88 10.92 32.84
CA ALA A 467 -9.51 10.47 33.02
C ALA A 467 -8.49 11.62 32.87
N GLY A 468 -8.30 12.41 33.93
CA GLY A 468 -7.18 13.36 34.09
C GLY A 468 -6.59 13.97 32.81
N THR A 469 -5.40 13.53 32.39
CA THR A 469 -4.65 14.07 31.24
C THR A 469 -5.02 13.45 29.89
N ASN A 470 -5.98 12.52 29.84
CA ASN A 470 -6.39 11.90 28.59
C ASN A 470 -7.17 12.88 27.73
N ALA A 471 -6.62 13.20 26.56
CA ALA A 471 -7.35 13.87 25.49
C ALA A 471 -8.16 12.82 24.76
N TYR A 472 -9.48 12.82 24.98
CA TYR A 472 -10.43 11.96 24.28
C TYR A 472 -11.12 12.77 23.21
N SER A 473 -10.97 12.35 21.95
CA SER A 473 -11.60 12.95 20.79
C SER A 473 -12.66 12.01 20.24
N ILE A 474 -13.80 12.56 19.81
CA ILE A 474 -14.88 11.83 19.16
C ILE A 474 -15.33 12.56 17.90
N ASP A 475 -15.62 11.79 16.86
CA ASP A 475 -16.07 12.29 15.57
C ASP A 475 -17.08 11.34 14.90
N GLU A 476 -17.76 11.81 13.85
CA GLU A 476 -18.60 11.01 12.95
C GLU A 476 -19.65 10.09 13.64
N VAL A 477 -20.37 10.63 14.64
CA VAL A 477 -21.40 9.86 15.37
C VAL A 477 -22.64 9.68 14.49
N ARG A 478 -22.96 8.44 14.15
CA ARG A 478 -24.06 8.06 13.26
C ARG A 478 -25.00 7.07 13.94
N LEU A 479 -26.30 7.26 13.76
CA LEU A 479 -27.35 6.34 14.20
C LEU A 479 -28.29 6.05 13.02
N ALA A 480 -28.50 4.79 12.69
CA ALA A 480 -29.26 4.36 11.51
C ALA A 480 -30.04 3.07 11.75
N THR A 481 -30.85 2.66 10.76
CA THR A 481 -31.52 1.35 10.74
C THR A 481 -30.84 0.34 9.80
N ALA A 482 -29.75 0.76 9.17
CA ALA A 482 -28.90 -0.03 8.28
C ALA A 482 -27.43 0.20 8.65
N PRO A 483 -26.52 -0.73 8.30
CA PRO A 483 -25.10 -0.58 8.60
C PRO A 483 -24.50 0.67 7.94
N PRO A 484 -23.44 1.26 8.52
CA PRO A 484 -22.69 2.32 7.85
C PRO A 484 -22.14 1.81 6.51
N THR A 485 -22.12 2.69 5.51
CA THR A 485 -21.42 2.40 4.25
C THR A 485 -19.94 2.60 4.48
N LEU A 486 -19.17 1.53 4.35
CA LEU A 486 -17.72 1.56 4.39
C LEU A 486 -17.18 1.54 2.95
N THR A 487 -16.15 2.33 2.68
CA THR A 487 -15.47 2.35 1.38
C THR A 487 -14.63 1.09 1.21
N PRO A 488 -14.52 0.56 -0.02
CA PRO A 488 -13.79 -0.68 -0.26
C PRO A 488 -12.37 -0.66 0.26
N ALA A 489 -12.03 -1.60 1.13
CA ALA A 489 -10.68 -1.82 1.59
C ALA A 489 -9.81 -2.26 0.40
N PRO A 490 -8.53 -1.88 0.40
CA PRO A 490 -7.62 -2.22 -0.69
C PRO A 490 -7.53 -3.74 -0.88
N GLU A 491 -7.36 -4.18 -2.13
CA GLU A 491 -7.26 -5.60 -2.49
C GLU A 491 -5.95 -6.22 -2.00
N LEU A 492 -4.83 -5.55 -2.27
CA LEU A 492 -3.53 -5.79 -1.65
C LEU A 492 -3.28 -4.68 -0.63
N GLU A 493 -2.96 -5.05 0.61
CA GLU A 493 -2.67 -4.10 1.68
C GLU A 493 -1.32 -4.40 2.34
N LEU A 494 -0.75 -3.37 2.96
CA LEU A 494 0.38 -3.50 3.88
C LEU A 494 -0.16 -3.59 5.30
N VAL A 495 0.15 -4.68 6.00
CA VAL A 495 -0.23 -4.90 7.40
C VAL A 495 0.99 -4.78 8.28
N VAL A 496 0.94 -3.90 9.28
CA VAL A 496 2.00 -3.65 10.25
C VAL A 496 1.56 -4.16 11.62
N ASP A 497 2.27 -5.17 12.11
CA ASP A 497 2.20 -5.59 13.50
C ASP A 497 3.09 -4.68 14.35
N ARG A 498 2.47 -3.69 14.99
CA ARG A 498 3.18 -2.66 15.76
C ARG A 498 3.95 -3.22 16.94
N ALA A 499 3.44 -4.28 17.57
CA ALA A 499 4.08 -4.87 18.74
C ALA A 499 5.36 -5.64 18.38
N ARG A 500 5.41 -6.25 17.18
CA ARG A 500 6.55 -7.06 16.72
C ARG A 500 7.46 -6.36 15.72
N GLY A 501 7.00 -5.25 15.14
CA GLY A 501 7.62 -4.59 14.01
C GLY A 501 7.46 -5.35 12.69
N VAL A 502 6.63 -6.40 12.64
CA VAL A 502 6.52 -7.27 11.45
C VAL A 502 5.61 -6.61 10.43
N VAL A 503 6.08 -6.53 9.18
CA VAL A 503 5.33 -5.97 8.06
C VAL A 503 4.99 -7.08 7.07
N ARG A 504 3.77 -7.09 6.54
CA ARG A 504 3.30 -8.11 5.59
C ARG A 504 2.54 -7.46 4.44
N LEU A 505 2.75 -7.98 3.24
CA LEU A 505 1.80 -7.82 2.14
C LEU A 505 0.68 -8.83 2.34
N GLN A 506 -0.58 -8.40 2.22
CA GLN A 506 -1.74 -9.27 2.35
C GLN A 506 -2.69 -9.06 1.18
N ASN A 507 -2.89 -10.10 0.36
CA ASN A 507 -3.95 -10.09 -0.65
C ASN A 507 -5.25 -10.55 0.02
N ARG A 508 -6.17 -9.61 0.26
CA ARG A 508 -7.50 -9.89 0.83
C ARG A 508 -8.56 -10.16 -0.22
N SER A 509 -8.21 -10.10 -1.50
CA SER A 509 -9.14 -10.38 -2.58
C SER A 509 -9.33 -11.89 -2.80
N THR A 510 -10.31 -12.24 -3.63
CA THR A 510 -10.54 -13.63 -4.07
C THR A 510 -9.82 -13.95 -5.39
N VAL A 511 -8.99 -13.05 -5.88
CA VAL A 511 -8.24 -13.19 -7.13
C VAL A 511 -6.75 -12.99 -6.86
N ASP A 512 -5.94 -13.48 -7.77
CA ASP A 512 -4.50 -13.27 -7.71
C ASP A 512 -4.19 -11.83 -8.14
N ILE A 513 -3.13 -11.24 -7.57
CA ILE A 513 -2.68 -9.87 -7.89
C ILE A 513 -1.23 -9.96 -8.34
N ASP A 514 -0.97 -9.54 -9.57
CA ASP A 514 0.38 -9.52 -10.14
C ASP A 514 1.02 -8.15 -9.88
N ILE A 515 2.17 -8.14 -9.22
CA ILE A 515 2.92 -6.93 -8.89
C ILE A 515 4.35 -7.00 -9.41
N ASP A 516 4.89 -5.86 -9.81
CA ASP A 516 6.28 -5.75 -10.30
C ASP A 516 7.03 -4.55 -9.69
N PHE A 517 6.40 -3.85 -8.75
CA PHE A 517 7.00 -2.77 -8.00
C PHE A 517 6.26 -2.62 -6.68
N TYR A 518 7.01 -2.29 -5.63
CA TYR A 518 6.43 -1.70 -4.44
C TYR A 518 7.40 -0.76 -3.74
N GLU A 519 6.85 0.25 -3.05
CA GLU A 519 7.57 1.09 -2.12
C GLU A 519 6.80 1.28 -0.82
N ILE A 520 7.55 1.44 0.26
CA ILE A 520 7.07 1.78 1.59
C ILE A 520 7.87 2.99 2.07
N THR A 521 7.19 4.10 2.38
CA THR A 521 7.82 5.33 2.88
C THR A 521 7.34 5.67 4.28
N SER A 522 8.10 6.47 5.02
CA SER A 522 7.77 6.97 6.35
C SER A 522 8.36 8.35 6.58
N ASP A 523 7.50 9.37 6.76
CA ASP A 523 7.93 10.75 7.02
C ASP A 523 8.67 10.88 8.37
N GLY A 524 8.27 10.07 9.36
CA GLY A 524 8.80 9.98 10.72
C GLY A 524 9.94 8.98 10.87
N SER A 525 10.39 8.38 9.77
CA SER A 525 11.52 7.43 9.73
C SER A 525 11.33 6.17 10.58
N SER A 526 10.15 5.53 10.46
CA SER A 526 9.77 4.31 11.20
C SER A 526 10.15 3.00 10.50
N LEU A 527 11.03 3.03 9.48
CA LEU A 527 11.46 1.81 8.78
C LEU A 527 12.81 1.31 9.30
N SER A 528 12.97 -0.01 9.30
CA SER A 528 14.17 -0.71 9.73
C SER A 528 14.74 -1.54 8.57
N LYS A 529 15.46 -0.88 7.65
CA LYS A 529 16.10 -1.56 6.50
C LYS A 529 16.96 -2.76 6.91
N ALA A 530 17.61 -2.71 8.07
CA ALA A 530 18.45 -3.79 8.58
C ALA A 530 17.67 -5.10 8.90
N ASN A 531 16.35 -5.00 9.11
CA ASN A 531 15.47 -6.12 9.43
C ASN A 531 14.42 -6.37 8.35
N TRP A 532 14.55 -5.68 7.21
CA TRP A 532 13.76 -5.93 6.02
C TRP A 532 14.15 -7.28 5.43
N ARG A 533 13.15 -8.06 5.06
CA ARG A 533 13.32 -9.32 4.32
C ARG A 533 12.68 -9.11 2.96
N SER A 534 13.45 -8.54 2.04
CA SER A 534 13.00 -8.14 0.70
C SER A 534 12.55 -9.35 -0.15
N LEU A 535 11.77 -9.13 -1.20
CA LEU A 535 11.37 -10.18 -2.14
C LEU A 535 12.58 -10.72 -2.91
N GLN A 536 13.56 -9.87 -3.19
CA GLN A 536 14.87 -10.24 -3.70
C GLN A 536 15.57 -11.24 -2.76
N GLU A 537 15.73 -10.90 -1.48
CA GLU A 537 16.36 -11.80 -0.50
C GLU A 537 15.60 -13.11 -0.28
N GLN A 538 14.29 -13.09 -0.50
CA GLN A 538 13.44 -14.27 -0.41
C GLN A 538 13.55 -15.21 -1.61
N ASP A 539 14.21 -14.78 -2.70
CA ASP A 539 14.18 -15.46 -4.00
C ASP A 539 12.72 -15.81 -4.36
N PHE A 540 11.84 -14.80 -4.31
CA PHE A 540 10.39 -15.00 -4.44
C PHE A 540 10.02 -15.69 -5.76
N GLU A 541 10.79 -15.44 -6.82
CA GLU A 541 10.66 -16.04 -8.14
C GLU A 541 11.29 -17.44 -8.28
N GLN A 542 12.03 -17.90 -7.26
CA GLN A 542 12.75 -19.18 -7.26
C GLN A 542 13.71 -19.33 -8.45
N GLN A 543 14.35 -18.24 -8.87
CA GLN A 543 15.26 -18.22 -10.02
C GLN A 543 16.70 -18.59 -9.62
N GLY A 544 17.01 -18.65 -8.33
CA GLY A 544 18.35 -18.91 -7.80
C GLY A 544 19.22 -17.66 -7.71
N ASP A 545 20.37 -17.78 -7.03
CA ASP A 545 21.28 -16.71 -6.55
C ASP A 545 20.74 -15.27 -6.61
N PRO A 546 20.18 -14.73 -5.51
CA PRO A 546 19.61 -13.38 -5.46
C PRO A 546 20.63 -12.24 -5.65
N GLN A 547 21.91 -12.55 -5.89
CA GLN A 547 23.02 -11.60 -6.09
C GLN A 547 23.66 -11.63 -7.48
N THR A 548 22.99 -12.18 -8.51
CA THR A 548 23.41 -11.92 -9.90
C THR A 548 23.44 -10.42 -10.17
N PRO A 549 24.30 -9.93 -11.09
CA PRO A 549 24.33 -8.50 -11.42
C PRO A 549 22.90 -8.05 -11.75
N PRO A 550 22.47 -6.89 -11.26
CA PRO A 550 21.10 -6.44 -11.44
C PRO A 550 20.81 -6.23 -12.93
N THR A 551 20.03 -7.14 -13.52
CA THR A 551 19.62 -7.05 -14.94
C THR A 551 18.13 -6.84 -15.10
N GLY A 552 17.37 -6.83 -14.00
CA GLY A 552 15.92 -6.69 -13.98
C GLY A 552 15.15 -7.99 -14.20
N ASP A 553 15.83 -9.15 -14.16
CA ASP A 553 15.26 -10.49 -14.37
C ASP A 553 14.57 -11.09 -13.13
N GLY A 554 14.64 -10.38 -11.99
CA GLY A 554 13.89 -10.65 -10.76
C GLY A 554 13.63 -9.38 -9.95
N TRP A 555 13.17 -9.55 -8.71
CA TRP A 555 13.08 -8.45 -7.75
C TRP A 555 14.45 -7.88 -7.42
N GLU A 556 14.54 -6.55 -7.44
CA GLU A 556 15.75 -5.82 -7.11
C GLU A 556 15.45 -4.64 -6.20
N GLU A 557 16.19 -4.52 -5.09
CA GLU A 557 16.11 -3.40 -4.17
C GLU A 557 16.62 -2.09 -4.80
N PHE A 558 16.00 -0.97 -4.40
CA PHE A 558 16.54 0.35 -4.69
C PHE A 558 17.71 0.70 -3.75
N ASP A 559 18.79 1.26 -4.31
CA ASP A 559 20.06 1.50 -3.59
C ASP A 559 19.94 2.57 -2.48
N GLY A 560 18.90 3.41 -2.52
CA GLY A 560 18.65 4.53 -1.59
C GLY A 560 17.88 4.20 -0.30
N GLY A 561 17.52 2.93 -0.04
CA GLY A 561 16.71 2.61 1.14
C GLY A 561 17.36 2.98 2.48
N ASP A 562 16.57 3.51 3.41
CA ASP A 562 16.94 3.90 4.77
C ASP A 562 15.74 3.80 5.74
N ALA A 563 15.72 4.59 6.83
CA ALA A 563 14.61 4.58 7.79
C ALA A 563 13.34 5.28 7.28
N SER A 564 13.44 6.07 6.21
CA SER A 564 12.34 6.80 5.57
C SER A 564 11.80 6.11 4.32
N PHE A 565 12.52 5.14 3.76
CA PHE A 565 12.14 4.47 2.52
C PHE A 565 12.74 3.07 2.38
N VAL A 566 11.92 2.12 1.91
CA VAL A 566 12.37 0.88 1.26
C VAL A 566 11.50 0.62 0.02
N GLY A 567 12.02 -0.11 -0.95
CA GLY A 567 11.25 -0.50 -2.13
C GLY A 567 12.05 -1.39 -3.08
N GLU A 568 11.32 -2.10 -3.93
CA GLU A 568 11.87 -3.01 -4.93
C GLU A 568 11.10 -2.89 -6.24
N ALA A 569 11.74 -3.33 -7.32
CA ALA A 569 11.09 -3.50 -8.62
C ALA A 569 11.58 -4.75 -9.36
N PHE A 570 10.72 -5.26 -10.23
CA PHE A 570 10.95 -6.34 -11.17
C PHE A 570 10.72 -5.82 -12.60
N LEU A 571 11.80 -5.41 -13.26
CA LEU A 571 11.74 -4.74 -14.57
C LEU A 571 11.18 -5.65 -15.69
N GLN A 572 11.68 -6.88 -15.80
CA GLN A 572 11.38 -7.78 -16.94
C GLN A 572 10.13 -8.66 -16.72
N GLY A 573 9.50 -8.59 -15.55
CA GLY A 573 8.41 -9.50 -15.18
C GLY A 573 7.48 -8.93 -14.11
N ASN A 574 6.74 -9.82 -13.47
CA ASN A 574 5.89 -9.55 -12.31
C ASN A 574 5.76 -10.83 -11.49
N SER A 575 5.22 -10.69 -10.28
CA SER A 575 5.04 -11.76 -9.32
C SER A 575 3.62 -11.81 -8.83
N THR A 576 3.09 -13.01 -8.73
CA THR A 576 1.72 -13.24 -8.28
C THR A 576 1.65 -13.33 -6.76
N ILE A 577 0.93 -12.40 -6.12
CA ILE A 577 0.46 -12.55 -4.74
C ILE A 577 -0.89 -13.26 -4.80
N ALA A 578 -0.90 -14.55 -4.48
CA ALA A 578 -2.10 -15.37 -4.61
C ALA A 578 -3.25 -14.93 -3.68
N ALA A 579 -4.49 -15.15 -4.11
CA ALA A 579 -5.69 -14.80 -3.36
C ALA A 579 -5.65 -15.30 -1.91
N GLY A 580 -5.92 -14.43 -0.94
CA GLY A 580 -5.96 -14.76 0.49
C GLY A 580 -4.59 -15.04 1.13
N THR A 581 -3.48 -14.85 0.41
CA THR A 581 -2.14 -15.10 0.94
C THR A 581 -1.52 -13.89 1.62
N ARG A 582 -0.50 -14.17 2.43
CA ARG A 582 0.32 -13.18 3.12
C ARG A 582 1.79 -13.42 2.80
N VAL A 583 2.54 -12.36 2.50
CA VAL A 583 3.98 -12.39 2.30
C VAL A 583 4.63 -11.49 3.36
N THR A 584 5.50 -12.06 4.20
CA THR A 584 6.20 -11.28 5.23
C THR A 584 7.39 -10.54 4.64
N LEU A 585 7.52 -9.26 4.96
CA LEU A 585 8.66 -8.40 4.61
C LEU A 585 9.64 -8.27 5.80
N GLY A 586 9.53 -9.17 6.79
CA GLY A 586 10.39 -9.17 7.97
C GLY A 586 9.96 -8.13 9.01
N LYS A 587 10.88 -7.78 9.91
CA LYS A 587 10.64 -6.79 10.98
C LYS A 587 10.98 -5.37 10.49
N LEU A 588 10.35 -5.00 9.38
CA LEU A 588 10.61 -3.75 8.68
C LEU A 588 10.13 -2.52 9.46
N TYR A 589 9.19 -2.65 10.40
CA TYR A 589 8.69 -1.52 11.19
C TYR A 589 9.48 -1.34 12.49
N ASP A 590 10.00 -0.14 12.70
CA ASP A 590 10.68 0.25 13.93
C ASP A 590 9.65 0.65 15.01
N ALA A 591 9.31 -0.32 15.86
CA ALA A 591 8.40 -0.15 16.98
C ALA A 591 8.94 0.76 18.10
N GLU A 592 10.22 1.17 18.06
CA GLU A 592 10.75 2.18 18.98
C GLU A 592 10.46 3.61 18.49
N VAL A 593 10.36 3.81 17.17
CA VAL A 593 9.98 5.09 16.54
C VAL A 593 8.47 5.25 16.50
N ASP A 594 7.76 4.24 15.99
CA ASP A 594 6.29 4.08 16.05
C ASP A 594 5.49 5.34 15.56
N ALA A 595 5.88 5.96 14.44
CA ALA A 595 5.26 7.22 13.98
C ALA A 595 3.89 7.09 13.28
N HIS A 596 3.45 5.86 12.97
CA HIS A 596 2.20 5.52 12.24
C HIS A 596 1.96 6.25 10.93
N ASP A 597 3.02 6.46 10.15
CA ASP A 597 3.00 7.26 8.93
C ASP A 597 3.54 6.52 7.72
N LEU A 598 3.42 5.18 7.72
CA LEU A 598 3.81 4.41 6.57
C LEU A 598 2.84 4.68 5.42
N HIS A 599 3.38 4.93 4.23
CA HIS A 599 2.64 4.92 2.98
C HIS A 599 3.07 3.73 2.14
N PHE A 600 2.12 3.04 1.52
CA PHE A 600 2.38 1.89 0.67
C PHE A 600 1.86 2.14 -0.74
N THR A 601 2.77 2.02 -1.71
CA THR A 601 2.49 2.11 -3.13
C THR A 601 2.98 0.84 -3.81
N TYR A 602 2.19 0.27 -4.72
CA TYR A 602 2.63 -0.83 -5.58
C TYR A 602 2.16 -0.61 -7.01
N HIS A 603 2.78 -1.30 -7.96
CA HIS A 603 2.29 -1.36 -9.33
C HIS A 603 1.63 -2.71 -9.56
N ASP A 604 0.34 -2.67 -9.87
CA ASP A 604 -0.48 -3.81 -10.30
C ASP A 604 -0.34 -3.93 -11.82
N ALA A 605 0.03 -5.10 -12.32
CA ALA A 605 0.28 -5.32 -13.75
C ALA A 605 -0.96 -5.02 -14.64
N ASP A 606 -2.17 -5.14 -14.09
CA ASP A 606 -3.43 -4.87 -14.79
C ASP A 606 -3.95 -3.45 -14.54
N LYS A 607 -3.74 -2.90 -13.33
CA LYS A 607 -4.36 -1.65 -12.89
C LYS A 607 -3.43 -0.44 -12.87
N GLY A 608 -2.12 -0.66 -13.01
CA GLY A 608 -1.11 0.39 -12.90
C GLY A 608 -0.73 0.69 -11.45
N LEU A 609 -0.25 1.91 -11.18
CA LEU A 609 0.13 2.33 -9.83
C LEU A 609 -1.08 2.44 -8.90
N VAL A 610 -0.96 1.84 -7.72
CA VAL A 610 -1.97 1.79 -6.69
C VAL A 610 -1.34 2.22 -5.36
N GLU A 611 -1.85 3.31 -4.80
CA GLU A 611 -1.50 3.80 -3.46
C GLU A 611 -2.62 3.42 -2.50
N VAL A 612 -2.28 2.79 -1.37
CA VAL A 612 -3.26 2.27 -0.42
C VAL A 612 -2.88 2.57 1.03
N PRO A 613 -3.86 2.77 1.92
CA PRO A 613 -3.60 2.97 3.33
C PRO A 613 -2.98 1.71 3.97
N VAL A 614 -2.09 1.94 4.93
CA VAL A 614 -1.45 0.89 5.74
C VAL A 614 -2.35 0.50 6.90
N VAL A 615 -2.50 -0.80 7.14
CA VAL A 615 -3.28 -1.34 8.25
C VAL A 615 -2.33 -1.60 9.42
N TYR A 616 -2.50 -0.84 10.50
CA TYR A 616 -1.78 -1.09 11.75
C TYR A 616 -2.60 -2.01 12.65
N GLU A 617 -2.05 -3.18 12.97
CA GLU A 617 -2.65 -4.14 13.89
C GLU A 617 -1.75 -4.29 15.12
N SER A 618 -2.37 -4.46 16.29
CA SER A 618 -1.69 -4.91 17.51
C SER A 618 -2.13 -6.33 17.78
N LEU A 619 -1.52 -7.29 17.08
CA LEU A 619 -1.80 -8.71 17.32
C LEU A 619 -1.03 -9.17 18.56
N ASP A 620 -1.71 -9.77 19.54
CA ASP A 620 -1.02 -10.53 20.59
C ASP A 620 -0.43 -11.81 19.98
N ALA A 621 0.83 -12.12 20.30
CA ALA A 621 1.50 -13.27 19.73
C ALA A 621 0.83 -14.50 20.32
N PRO A 622 0.46 -15.51 19.52
CA PRO A 622 0.22 -16.82 20.07
C PRO A 622 1.45 -17.23 20.89
N LEU A 623 1.28 -17.47 22.19
CA LEU A 623 2.41 -17.89 23.04
C LEU A 623 3.01 -19.18 22.46
N GLY A 624 4.31 -19.20 22.19
CA GLY A 624 4.99 -20.33 21.55
C GLY A 624 5.23 -20.19 20.04
N ASP A 625 4.73 -19.12 19.40
CA ASP A 625 5.08 -18.73 18.02
C ASP A 625 6.46 -18.04 18.01
N PHE A 626 7.51 -18.85 18.11
CA PHE A 626 8.87 -18.37 18.27
C PHE A 626 9.46 -17.81 16.98
N ASN A 627 8.96 -18.20 15.80
CA ASN A 627 9.42 -17.66 14.51
C ASN A 627 8.60 -16.45 14.04
N GLY A 628 7.44 -16.17 14.64
CA GLY A 628 6.58 -15.04 14.32
C GLY A 628 5.79 -15.22 13.03
N ASP A 629 5.46 -16.45 12.65
CA ASP A 629 4.67 -16.77 11.45
C ASP A 629 3.15 -16.81 11.72
N ASP A 630 2.73 -16.39 12.91
CA ASP A 630 1.36 -16.33 13.42
C ASP A 630 0.71 -17.70 13.65
N VAL A 631 1.47 -18.80 13.56
CA VAL A 631 0.99 -20.18 13.75
C VAL A 631 1.96 -20.99 14.60
N VAL A 632 1.56 -21.40 15.80
CA VAL A 632 2.40 -22.26 16.64
C VAL A 632 2.48 -23.66 16.02
N ASN A 633 3.58 -23.97 15.35
CA ASN A 633 3.77 -25.20 14.61
C ASN A 633 5.18 -25.81 14.79
N SER A 634 5.54 -26.77 13.95
CA SER A 634 6.85 -27.44 14.04
C SER A 634 8.04 -26.53 13.73
N ALA A 635 7.83 -25.45 12.98
CA ALA A 635 8.85 -24.47 12.66
C ALA A 635 9.35 -23.75 13.93
N ASP A 636 8.45 -23.40 14.85
CA ASP A 636 8.78 -22.80 16.15
C ASP A 636 9.62 -23.72 17.03
N TYR A 637 9.33 -25.02 16.99
CA TYR A 637 10.13 -25.99 17.72
C TYR A 637 11.59 -25.96 17.28
N THR A 638 11.84 -25.72 15.99
CA THR A 638 13.19 -25.55 15.44
C THR A 638 13.87 -24.32 16.04
N VAL A 639 13.18 -23.17 16.11
CA VAL A 639 13.70 -21.95 16.75
C VAL A 639 14.02 -22.19 18.22
N TYR A 640 13.12 -22.83 18.96
CA TYR A 640 13.34 -23.24 20.36
C TYR A 640 14.59 -24.12 20.51
N ARG A 641 14.65 -25.20 19.73
CA ARG A 641 15.68 -26.23 19.84
C ARG A 641 17.06 -25.66 19.51
N ASP A 642 17.14 -24.86 18.45
CA ASP A 642 18.41 -24.34 17.94
C ASP A 642 18.97 -23.23 18.85
N ASN A 643 18.11 -22.60 19.67
CA ASN A 643 18.49 -21.58 20.65
C ASN A 643 18.44 -22.07 22.11
N LEU A 644 18.34 -23.39 22.36
CA LEU A 644 18.21 -23.95 23.70
C LEU A 644 19.42 -23.60 24.59
N GLY A 645 19.14 -23.02 25.76
CA GLY A 645 20.16 -22.51 26.69
C GLY A 645 20.70 -21.11 26.34
N GLY A 646 20.29 -20.56 25.19
CA GLY A 646 20.67 -19.23 24.69
C GLY A 646 19.79 -18.09 25.20
N SER A 647 19.94 -16.93 24.57
CA SER A 647 19.21 -15.70 24.90
C SER A 647 17.75 -15.75 24.41
N PRO A 648 16.76 -15.31 25.21
CA PRO A 648 15.36 -15.21 24.80
C PRO A 648 15.11 -14.22 23.65
N THR A 649 16.07 -13.36 23.34
CA THR A 649 16.00 -12.44 22.19
C THR A 649 15.95 -13.17 20.84
N ALA A 650 16.22 -14.47 20.80
CA ALA A 650 16.05 -15.30 19.61
C ALA A 650 14.58 -15.63 19.29
N PHE A 651 13.65 -15.41 20.22
CA PHE A 651 12.22 -15.58 19.98
C PHE A 651 11.59 -14.31 19.41
N ALA A 652 10.52 -14.49 18.65
CA ALA A 652 9.64 -13.39 18.28
C ALA A 652 9.13 -12.64 19.54
N PRO A 653 9.14 -11.29 19.56
CA PRO A 653 8.60 -10.52 20.67
C PRO A 653 7.16 -10.91 21.04
N GLY A 654 6.87 -11.00 22.34
CA GLY A 654 5.55 -11.41 22.84
C GLY A 654 5.24 -12.90 22.74
N SER A 655 6.00 -13.70 22.00
CA SER A 655 5.77 -15.15 21.87
C SER A 655 6.16 -15.94 23.12
N ARG A 656 7.03 -15.37 23.97
CA ARG A 656 7.43 -16.00 25.22
C ARG A 656 6.39 -15.75 26.30
N ALA A 657 6.00 -16.79 27.03
CA ALA A 657 5.01 -16.67 28.09
C ALA A 657 5.39 -15.59 29.13
N PRO A 658 4.45 -14.71 29.52
CA PRO A 658 4.68 -13.69 30.53
C PRO A 658 5.20 -14.29 31.84
N GLY A 659 6.25 -13.69 32.40
CA GLY A 659 6.87 -14.14 33.66
C GLY A 659 7.98 -15.19 33.50
N HIS A 660 8.22 -15.71 32.30
CA HIS A 660 9.41 -16.52 32.04
C HIS A 660 10.68 -15.64 32.01
N THR A 661 11.66 -15.95 32.84
CA THR A 661 12.93 -15.21 32.95
C THR A 661 14.13 -16.13 32.75
N GLY A 662 15.28 -15.57 32.39
CA GLY A 662 16.51 -16.33 32.12
C GLY A 662 16.53 -16.96 30.72
N SER A 663 17.54 -17.81 30.47
CA SER A 663 17.79 -18.46 29.17
C SER A 663 16.61 -19.28 28.66
N ILE A 664 16.59 -19.52 27.35
CA ILE A 664 15.61 -20.42 26.70
C ILE A 664 15.73 -21.82 27.31
N GLY A 665 14.61 -22.37 27.79
CA GLY A 665 14.65 -23.61 28.57
C GLY A 665 13.35 -24.42 28.54
N GLN A 666 13.24 -25.39 29.45
CA GLN A 666 12.12 -26.34 29.47
C GLN A 666 10.74 -25.67 29.57
N GLN A 667 10.65 -24.51 30.23
CA GLN A 667 9.40 -23.76 30.37
C GLN A 667 8.91 -23.22 29.03
N ASP A 668 9.82 -22.77 28.15
CA ASP A 668 9.48 -22.27 26.82
C ASP A 668 9.00 -23.40 25.91
N TYR A 669 9.60 -24.59 26.01
CA TYR A 669 9.09 -25.79 25.34
C TYR A 669 7.66 -26.14 25.78
N LEU A 670 7.36 -26.03 27.07
CA LEU A 670 6.02 -26.31 27.59
C LEU A 670 5.00 -25.29 27.06
N THR A 671 5.38 -24.01 26.94
CA THR A 671 4.55 -22.98 26.29
C THR A 671 4.24 -23.35 24.84
N TRP A 672 5.26 -23.68 24.04
CA TRP A 672 5.05 -24.13 22.66
C TRP A 672 4.17 -25.38 22.57
N ALA A 673 4.44 -26.39 23.39
CA ALA A 673 3.70 -27.65 23.36
C ALA A 673 2.22 -27.47 23.77
N GLN A 674 1.92 -26.55 24.67
CA GLN A 674 0.55 -26.23 25.10
C GLN A 674 -0.25 -25.49 24.04
N ASN A 675 0.42 -24.68 23.23
CA ASN A 675 -0.23 -23.84 22.23
C ASN A 675 -0.06 -24.38 20.80
N TYR A 676 0.49 -25.59 20.62
CA TYR A 676 0.69 -26.18 19.30
C TYR A 676 -0.62 -26.26 18.51
N GLY A 677 -0.65 -25.63 17.34
CA GLY A 677 -1.82 -25.47 16.48
C GLY A 677 -2.62 -24.18 16.71
N ALA A 678 -2.22 -23.30 17.64
CA ALA A 678 -2.83 -21.99 17.81
C ALA A 678 -2.42 -21.03 16.68
N SER A 679 -3.35 -20.18 16.24
CA SER A 679 -3.10 -19.12 15.27
C SER A 679 -3.71 -17.80 15.70
N ALA A 680 -3.12 -16.67 15.31
CA ALA A 680 -3.57 -15.32 15.70
C ALA A 680 -5.06 -15.05 15.35
N SER A 681 -5.61 -15.71 14.33
CA SER A 681 -7.03 -15.63 13.93
C SER A 681 -7.99 -16.56 14.70
N THR A 682 -7.51 -17.35 15.64
CA THR A 682 -8.29 -18.38 16.38
C THR A 682 -8.26 -18.21 17.90
N ALA A 683 -7.54 -17.20 18.42
CA ALA A 683 -7.43 -16.99 19.87
C ALA A 683 -8.76 -16.58 20.55
N ALA A 684 -9.80 -16.19 19.79
CA ALA A 684 -11.12 -15.87 20.31
C ALA A 684 -12.03 -17.10 20.54
N ALA A 685 -11.62 -18.32 20.18
CA ALA A 685 -12.48 -19.51 20.27
C ALA A 685 -11.80 -20.69 20.99
N SER A 686 -11.59 -20.57 22.30
CA SER A 686 -11.47 -21.77 23.14
C SER A 686 -11.91 -21.53 24.58
N SER A 687 -13.21 -21.35 24.78
CA SER A 687 -13.84 -21.81 26.02
C SER A 687 -13.92 -23.33 25.99
N ALA A 688 -13.22 -23.94 26.94
CA ALA A 688 -13.13 -25.36 27.27
C ALA A 688 -14.15 -26.31 26.56
N THR A 689 -13.72 -26.96 25.47
CA THR A 689 -14.24 -28.29 25.15
C THR A 689 -13.24 -29.32 25.65
N VAL A 690 -13.63 -29.98 26.75
CA VAL A 690 -13.02 -31.24 27.20
C VAL A 690 -12.87 -32.15 25.98
N VAL A 691 -11.63 -32.43 25.59
CA VAL A 691 -11.30 -33.43 24.57
C VAL A 691 -11.95 -34.75 25.01
N PRO A 692 -12.82 -35.38 24.22
CA PRO A 692 -13.22 -36.76 24.46
C PRO A 692 -11.96 -37.61 24.35
N GLU A 693 -11.56 -38.28 25.44
CA GLU A 693 -10.43 -39.18 25.40
C GLU A 693 -10.58 -40.19 24.25
N PRO A 694 -9.60 -40.30 23.34
CA PRO A 694 -9.65 -41.29 22.27
C PRO A 694 -9.49 -42.67 22.90
N SER A 695 -10.61 -43.38 23.09
CA SER A 695 -10.75 -44.84 22.90
C SER A 695 -9.61 -45.77 23.40
N ALA A 696 -8.85 -45.42 24.44
CA ALA A 696 -7.85 -46.32 25.03
C ALA A 696 -8.53 -47.55 25.66
N ALA A 697 -9.78 -47.40 26.11
CA ALA A 697 -10.62 -48.50 26.56
C ALA A 697 -11.07 -49.44 25.41
N ALA A 698 -11.22 -48.94 24.17
CA ALA A 698 -11.62 -49.77 23.03
C ALA A 698 -10.46 -50.66 22.54
N ILE A 699 -9.21 -50.16 22.62
CA ILE A 699 -8.01 -50.93 22.27
C ILE A 699 -7.68 -51.97 23.35
N ALA A 700 -7.93 -51.67 24.63
CA ALA A 700 -7.75 -52.64 25.73
C ALA A 700 -8.77 -53.80 25.69
N ILE A 701 -10.00 -53.55 25.22
CA ILE A 701 -11.04 -54.58 25.05
C ILE A 701 -10.82 -55.38 23.75
N GLY A 702 -10.36 -54.74 22.67
CA GLY A 702 -9.99 -55.43 21.43
C GLY A 702 -8.81 -56.39 21.59
N ALA A 703 -7.79 -56.00 22.37
CA ALA A 703 -6.62 -56.85 22.63
C ALA A 703 -6.95 -58.09 23.49
N SER A 704 -7.98 -58.03 24.34
CA SER A 704 -8.38 -59.16 25.20
C SER A 704 -9.28 -60.18 24.47
N VAL A 705 -10.00 -59.78 23.42
CA VAL A 705 -10.76 -60.71 22.55
C VAL A 705 -9.85 -61.44 21.55
N GLY A 706 -8.81 -60.77 21.04
CA GLY A 706 -7.83 -61.39 20.12
C GLY A 706 -6.99 -62.51 20.75
N VAL A 707 -6.65 -62.40 22.03
CA VAL A 707 -5.87 -63.42 22.77
C VAL A 707 -6.72 -64.65 23.13
N LEU A 708 -8.05 -64.52 23.22
CA LEU A 708 -8.96 -65.65 23.44
C LEU A 708 -9.28 -66.41 22.15
N ALA A 709 -9.34 -65.74 20.99
CA ALA A 709 -9.53 -66.38 19.69
C ALA A 709 -8.32 -67.23 19.25
N LEU A 710 -7.10 -66.79 19.56
CA LEU A 710 -5.86 -67.53 19.23
C LEU A 710 -5.59 -68.75 20.13
N ARG A 711 -6.26 -68.86 21.29
CA ARG A 711 -6.18 -70.06 22.15
C ARG A 711 -7.21 -71.14 21.81
N ALA A 712 -8.27 -70.82 21.06
CA ALA A 712 -9.26 -71.79 20.61
C ALA A 712 -8.79 -72.60 19.40
N ASP A 713 -7.92 -72.02 18.56
CA ASP A 713 -7.43 -72.67 17.33
C ASP A 713 -6.29 -73.67 17.58
N GLN A 714 -5.50 -73.49 18.65
CA GLN A 714 -4.46 -74.45 19.04
C GLN A 714 -4.97 -75.71 19.75
N ARG A 715 -6.26 -75.78 20.13
CA ARG A 715 -6.87 -76.99 20.72
C ARG A 715 -7.59 -77.89 19.72
N ARG A 716 -7.66 -77.53 18.44
CA ARG A 716 -8.35 -78.31 17.40
C ARG A 716 -7.42 -79.17 16.52
N VAL A 717 -6.12 -79.20 16.79
CA VAL A 717 -5.10 -79.93 15.98
C VAL A 717 -4.48 -81.14 16.71
N LEU A 718 -4.99 -81.56 17.88
CA LEU A 718 -4.49 -82.75 18.60
C LEU A 718 -5.55 -83.84 18.85
N SER A 719 -6.52 -84.02 17.96
CA SER A 719 -7.37 -85.21 17.99
C SER A 719 -7.72 -85.73 16.60
N THR A 720 -6.70 -86.23 15.89
CA THR A 720 -6.89 -87.25 14.85
C THR A 720 -5.60 -88.04 14.67
N GLU A 721 -5.75 -89.37 14.81
CA GLU A 721 -4.84 -90.47 14.47
C GLU A 721 -3.86 -91.01 15.53
N HIS A 722 -4.27 -92.17 16.07
CA HIS A 722 -3.55 -93.41 16.41
C HIS A 722 -2.28 -93.43 17.26
#